data_AF-A0A742PDV2-F1
#
_entry.id   AF-A0A742PDV2-F1
#
_cell.length_a   1.000
_cell.length_b   1.000
_cell.length_c   1.000
_cell.angle_alpha   90.00
_cell.angle_beta   90.00
_cell.angle_gamma   90.00
#
_symmetry.space_group_name_H-M   'P 1'
#
loop_
_entity.id
_entity.type
_entity.pdbx_description
1 polymer ?
#
loop_
_entity_poly.entity_id
_entity_poly.type
_entity_poly.pdbx_seq_one_letter_code
_entity_poly.pdbx_strand_id
1 'polypeptide(L)'
;MTVSTEVDHNEYTGNGVTTSFPYTFRIFKKSDLVVQVVDLNENITELTLDTDYTVSGAGGYTGGNVVLAAPLNNGYQISISRDLPVTQETDLRNQGKFFAEVHEDAFDKLTMLIQQAISWLRLSLRKPSFVANYYDALNNYIRNLRDPSLPQDAATKNYVDSLANINLSRTLRTPEPIISLPGIDQRKNKIVAMDDSGNPLMVLPESGSAADVLIELAKPYGYTYIGGLAEHYSLPVKFVVVDNAPYNGDLKAALTAATPGSVFWLGKKTHNITGLYGVNRNTVENITIVGAGMPQLSSDKRYFIDGTGTIIQGTIKNQAKGFKIFNLGIDVGDYVSQNVYPSVTYEDGLQHYGVGSNANIEINNVKLLNTVTDTAKPGTHSLLLEQLSGVKLGYVECIGGFHGFTVKCQGLQGGIAHCYGQYGDAFIFKSDSGGACADNYMERITVGLYDNTGWPDVTMGGIYDAHDNVTIDKIGIGELIVQNASWGLIPSDANTGFITNVSIGRYSAFNVYGNYYSLTIDNKCVGWTIGEHRISGASGGIRVHPDSAEINIGTGSSKGNTKSGYALGGNSLSHGVIFANENGEAGVDYLGGLGFDASLVHGYVNGTVLFSGMPTAKNGNPINGWGDTGAFDMNVTGKTVNITGSLTRGTSAAAYNIISVCQPLKQTPIPAWGVSAGSAMVPVECYVTTSGQLYVAGFASIPTGGTIYFSGQYLFK
;
A
#
# COMPACT_ATOMS: atom_id res chain seq x y z
N MET A 1 -98.93 -29.00 54.03
CA MET A 1 -98.59 -27.55 54.04
C MET A 1 -97.77 -27.24 52.79
N THR A 2 -97.63 -25.98 52.36
CA THR A 2 -96.97 -25.61 51.08
C THR A 2 -95.68 -24.81 51.30
N VAL A 3 -94.78 -24.80 50.30
CA VAL A 3 -93.60 -23.92 50.27
C VAL A 3 -94.06 -22.47 50.23
N SER A 4 -93.80 -21.74 51.33
CA SER A 4 -94.26 -20.36 51.54
C SER A 4 -93.12 -19.36 51.76
N THR A 5 -91.86 -19.81 51.67
CA THR A 5 -90.66 -18.97 51.81
C THR A 5 -89.93 -18.87 50.47
N GLU A 6 -89.36 -17.69 50.19
CA GLU A 6 -88.45 -17.47 49.06
C GLU A 6 -87.00 -17.83 49.38
N VAL A 7 -86.70 -18.14 50.65
CA VAL A 7 -85.37 -18.55 51.09
C VAL A 7 -85.07 -19.96 50.59
N ASP A 8 -83.98 -20.09 49.84
CA ASP A 8 -83.53 -21.33 49.17
C ASP A 8 -82.09 -21.72 49.56
N HIS A 9 -81.39 -20.83 50.27
CA HIS A 9 -80.07 -21.05 50.85
C HIS A 9 -79.89 -20.21 52.12
N ASN A 10 -78.93 -20.59 52.95
CA ASN A 10 -78.47 -19.83 54.10
C ASN A 10 -76.94 -19.78 54.10
N GLU A 11 -76.39 -18.64 54.49
CA GLU A 11 -74.95 -18.43 54.59
C GLU A 11 -74.57 -18.00 56.00
N TYR A 12 -73.44 -18.49 56.49
CA TYR A 12 -72.90 -18.11 57.80
C TYR A 12 -71.38 -17.93 57.74
N THR A 13 -70.84 -17.15 58.68
CA THR A 13 -69.40 -17.02 58.89
C THR A 13 -68.98 -17.80 60.14
N GLY A 14 -67.97 -18.64 60.00
CA GLY A 14 -67.37 -19.38 61.09
C GLY A 14 -66.68 -18.46 62.08
N ASN A 15 -66.83 -18.77 63.37
CA ASN A 15 -66.16 -18.08 64.48
C ASN A 15 -65.12 -18.97 65.17
N GLY A 16 -64.82 -20.16 64.61
CA GLY A 16 -63.93 -21.16 65.19
C GLY A 16 -64.54 -22.00 66.32
N VAL A 17 -65.81 -21.81 66.68
CA VAL A 17 -66.47 -22.47 67.81
C VAL A 17 -67.81 -23.13 67.43
N THR A 18 -68.62 -22.48 66.59
CA THR A 18 -69.95 -22.97 66.20
C THR A 18 -69.85 -24.21 65.29
N THR A 19 -70.58 -25.27 65.65
CA THR A 19 -70.72 -26.51 64.86
C THR A 19 -72.11 -26.69 64.24
N SER A 20 -73.13 -26.00 64.76
CA SER A 20 -74.51 -26.14 64.30
C SER A 20 -74.99 -24.88 63.59
N PHE A 21 -75.43 -25.06 62.35
CA PHE A 21 -75.90 -23.99 61.46
C PHE A 21 -77.33 -24.30 61.03
N PRO A 22 -78.31 -23.41 61.35
CA PRO A 22 -79.69 -23.65 60.98
C PRO A 22 -79.89 -23.45 59.46
N TYR A 23 -80.82 -24.19 58.87
CA TYR A 23 -81.35 -23.89 57.55
C TYR A 23 -82.85 -23.67 57.68
N THR A 24 -83.39 -22.66 57.00
CA THR A 24 -84.77 -22.17 57.23
C THR A 24 -85.74 -22.49 56.09
N PHE A 25 -85.40 -23.50 55.29
CA PHE A 25 -86.15 -23.88 54.09
C PHE A 25 -86.44 -25.39 54.06
N ARG A 26 -87.54 -25.80 53.41
CA ARG A 26 -87.96 -27.21 53.35
C ARG A 26 -87.01 -28.03 52.46
N ILE A 27 -86.73 -29.27 52.88
CA ILE A 27 -86.05 -30.32 52.11
C ILE A 27 -86.82 -31.64 52.29
N PHE A 28 -86.83 -32.53 51.29
CA PHE A 28 -87.54 -33.82 51.42
C PHE A 28 -86.68 -34.89 52.08
N LYS A 29 -85.41 -34.99 51.67
CA LYS A 29 -84.42 -35.96 52.16
C LYS A 29 -83.19 -35.20 52.66
N LYS A 30 -82.40 -35.81 53.54
CA LYS A 30 -81.13 -35.22 54.03
C LYS A 30 -80.14 -34.95 52.89
N SER A 31 -80.19 -35.78 51.84
CA SER A 31 -79.37 -35.67 50.63
C SER A 31 -79.75 -34.51 49.70
N ASP A 32 -80.87 -33.82 49.96
CA ASP A 32 -81.33 -32.71 49.12
C ASP A 32 -80.67 -31.37 49.50
N LEU A 33 -79.53 -31.46 50.21
CA LEU A 33 -78.70 -30.33 50.63
C LEU A 33 -77.30 -30.49 50.05
N VAL A 34 -76.76 -29.37 49.59
CA VAL A 34 -75.33 -29.18 49.36
C VAL A 34 -74.83 -28.21 50.40
N VAL A 35 -73.76 -28.60 51.08
CA VAL A 35 -73.08 -27.76 52.08
C VAL A 35 -71.68 -27.51 51.59
N GLN A 36 -71.33 -26.24 51.39
CA GLN A 36 -70.03 -25.82 50.88
C GLN A 36 -69.37 -24.86 51.86
N VAL A 37 -68.05 -24.96 51.96
CA VAL A 37 -67.23 -24.08 52.78
C VAL A 37 -66.20 -23.35 51.91
N VAL A 38 -66.08 -22.04 52.12
CA VAL A 38 -65.08 -21.18 51.48
C VAL A 38 -64.03 -20.79 52.52
N ASP A 39 -62.76 -21.10 52.25
CA ASP A 39 -61.64 -20.74 53.12
C ASP A 39 -61.15 -19.29 52.91
N LEU A 40 -60.18 -18.84 53.73
CA LEU A 40 -59.60 -17.50 53.63
C LEU A 40 -58.78 -17.25 52.34
N ASN A 41 -58.44 -18.31 51.60
CA ASN A 41 -57.79 -18.24 50.30
C ASN A 41 -58.79 -18.40 49.14
N GLU A 42 -60.10 -18.33 49.43
CA GLU A 42 -61.20 -18.43 48.46
C GLU A 42 -61.30 -19.80 47.76
N ASN A 43 -60.73 -20.85 48.37
CA ASN A 43 -60.95 -22.22 47.93
C ASN A 43 -62.33 -22.69 48.41
N ILE A 44 -63.10 -23.28 47.49
CA ILE A 44 -64.43 -23.83 47.77
C ILE A 44 -64.32 -25.35 47.94
N THR A 45 -64.81 -25.85 49.07
CA THR A 45 -64.88 -27.29 49.37
C THR A 45 -66.32 -27.70 49.64
N GLU A 46 -66.82 -28.69 48.90
CA GLU A 46 -68.11 -29.32 49.20
C GLU A 46 -67.93 -30.37 50.30
N LEU A 47 -68.76 -30.30 51.33
CA LEU A 47 -68.74 -31.22 52.46
C LEU A 47 -69.59 -32.47 52.15
N THR A 48 -69.18 -33.61 52.68
CA THR A 48 -69.85 -34.91 52.47
C THR A 48 -70.84 -35.20 53.59
N LEU A 49 -72.11 -35.46 53.24
CA LEU A 49 -73.16 -35.85 54.19
C LEU A 49 -72.78 -37.14 54.94
N ASP A 50 -73.10 -37.18 56.24
CA ASP A 50 -72.81 -38.27 57.19
C ASP A 50 -71.31 -38.55 57.44
N THR A 51 -70.41 -37.79 56.80
CA THR A 51 -68.96 -37.79 57.09
C THR A 51 -68.53 -36.47 57.73
N ASP A 52 -68.75 -35.35 57.03
CA ASP A 52 -68.33 -34.02 57.45
C ASP A 52 -69.43 -33.29 58.21
N TYR A 53 -70.70 -33.59 57.91
CA TYR A 53 -71.85 -33.01 58.58
C TYR A 53 -73.05 -33.96 58.65
N THR A 54 -73.95 -33.69 59.59
CA THR A 54 -75.25 -34.38 59.70
C THR A 54 -76.40 -33.38 59.56
N VAL A 55 -77.56 -33.87 59.10
CA VAL A 55 -78.76 -33.04 58.87
C VAL A 55 -79.91 -33.50 59.77
N SER A 56 -80.53 -32.53 60.44
CA SER A 56 -81.79 -32.68 61.18
C SER A 56 -82.90 -31.87 60.51
N GLY A 57 -84.17 -32.25 60.70
CA GLY A 57 -85.31 -31.49 60.15
C GLY A 57 -85.72 -31.83 58.71
N ALA A 58 -85.13 -32.87 58.10
CA ALA A 58 -85.54 -33.36 56.78
C ALA A 58 -87.00 -33.83 56.77
N GLY A 59 -87.74 -33.50 55.71
CA GLY A 59 -89.19 -33.74 55.60
C GLY A 59 -90.07 -32.70 56.30
N GLY A 60 -89.50 -31.87 57.19
CA GLY A 60 -90.19 -30.79 57.89
C GLY A 60 -90.34 -29.51 57.06
N TYR A 61 -91.34 -28.69 57.40
CA TYR A 61 -91.69 -27.47 56.63
C TYR A 61 -90.89 -26.21 57.02
N THR A 62 -90.29 -26.18 58.21
CA THR A 62 -89.64 -24.98 58.78
C THR A 62 -88.11 -25.05 58.75
N GLY A 63 -87.55 -26.02 58.05
CA GLY A 63 -86.12 -26.28 58.02
C GLY A 63 -85.60 -27.05 59.24
N GLY A 64 -84.30 -26.97 59.51
CA GLY A 64 -83.60 -27.78 60.51
C GLY A 64 -82.18 -27.29 60.75
N ASN A 65 -81.26 -28.18 61.10
CA ASN A 65 -79.84 -27.83 61.31
C ASN A 65 -78.90 -28.75 60.54
N VAL A 66 -77.87 -28.14 59.97
CA VAL A 66 -76.61 -28.79 59.56
C VAL A 66 -75.66 -28.75 60.75
N VAL A 67 -75.17 -29.91 61.20
CA VAL A 67 -74.21 -30.03 62.30
C VAL A 67 -72.91 -30.60 61.77
N LEU A 68 -71.86 -29.78 61.75
CA LEU A 68 -70.51 -30.17 61.33
C LEU A 68 -69.83 -31.08 62.37
N ALA A 69 -68.95 -31.97 61.90
CA ALA A 69 -68.15 -32.84 62.78
C ALA A 69 -67.11 -32.07 63.63
N ALA A 70 -66.69 -30.89 63.16
CA ALA A 70 -65.79 -29.98 63.86
C ALA A 70 -66.25 -28.51 63.69
N PRO A 71 -65.89 -27.59 64.60
CA PRO A 71 -66.23 -26.18 64.48
C PRO A 71 -65.77 -25.59 63.14
N LEU A 72 -66.60 -24.75 62.51
CA LEU A 72 -66.19 -24.05 61.30
C LEU A 72 -65.12 -23.01 61.65
N ASN A 73 -63.95 -23.10 61.01
CA ASN A 73 -62.81 -22.23 61.25
C ASN A 73 -63.19 -20.74 61.20
N ASN A 74 -62.51 -19.92 62.01
CA ASN A 74 -62.79 -18.49 62.09
C ASN A 74 -62.57 -17.80 60.73
N GLY A 75 -63.58 -17.07 60.26
CA GLY A 75 -63.57 -16.35 58.98
C GLY A 75 -63.91 -17.19 57.75
N TYR A 76 -64.07 -18.51 57.86
CA TYR A 76 -64.54 -19.34 56.76
C TYR A 76 -66.04 -19.09 56.54
N GLN A 77 -66.52 -19.12 55.30
CA GLN A 77 -67.95 -19.01 55.00
C GLN A 77 -68.53 -20.40 54.76
N ILE A 78 -69.73 -20.67 55.26
CA ILE A 78 -70.49 -21.88 54.95
C ILE A 78 -71.76 -21.47 54.21
N SER A 79 -72.01 -22.12 53.07
CA SER A 79 -73.25 -22.02 52.32
C SER A 79 -74.00 -23.35 52.44
N ILE A 80 -75.26 -23.26 52.82
CA ILE A 80 -76.18 -24.40 52.91
C ILE A 80 -77.30 -24.11 51.92
N SER A 81 -77.34 -24.87 50.84
CA SER A 81 -78.30 -24.68 49.76
C SER A 81 -79.06 -25.96 49.46
N ARG A 82 -80.31 -25.81 49.02
CA ARG A 82 -81.08 -26.92 48.48
C ARG A 82 -80.51 -27.36 47.13
N ASP A 83 -80.32 -28.66 46.95
CA ASP A 83 -80.07 -29.26 45.63
C ASP A 83 -80.99 -30.46 45.41
N LEU A 84 -81.95 -30.30 44.50
CA LEU A 84 -82.90 -31.34 44.14
C LEU A 84 -82.62 -31.87 42.74
N PRO A 85 -82.69 -33.20 42.52
CA PRO A 85 -82.73 -33.75 41.18
C PRO A 85 -83.90 -33.18 40.38
N VAL A 86 -83.61 -32.71 39.17
CA VAL A 86 -84.61 -32.14 38.23
C VAL A 86 -85.44 -33.27 37.60
N THR A 87 -86.22 -33.96 38.45
CA THR A 87 -87.06 -35.11 38.10
C THR A 87 -88.41 -35.01 38.79
N GLN A 88 -89.45 -35.56 38.17
CA GLN A 88 -90.75 -35.74 38.82
C GLN A 88 -90.84 -37.18 39.37
N GLU A 89 -90.82 -37.32 40.69
CA GLU A 89 -90.90 -38.64 41.35
C GLU A 89 -92.35 -39.16 41.47
N THR A 90 -93.32 -38.24 41.46
CA THR A 90 -94.74 -38.57 41.65
C THR A 90 -95.45 -38.75 40.32
N ASP A 91 -95.94 -39.97 40.06
CA ASP A 91 -96.86 -40.30 38.98
C ASP A 91 -98.33 -40.25 39.46
N LEU A 92 -99.11 -39.31 38.92
CA LEU A 92 -100.52 -39.10 39.31
C LEU A 92 -101.44 -40.06 38.54
N ARG A 93 -102.00 -41.05 39.23
CA ARG A 93 -102.89 -42.05 38.63
C ARG A 93 -104.29 -41.51 38.35
N ASN A 94 -104.85 -41.85 37.18
CA ASN A 94 -106.23 -41.51 36.83
C ASN A 94 -107.25 -42.31 37.67
N GLN A 95 -108.33 -41.67 38.10
CA GLN A 95 -109.44 -42.24 38.91
C GLN A 95 -109.06 -42.78 40.31
N GLY A 96 -107.91 -42.37 40.86
CA GLY A 96 -107.51 -42.67 42.24
C GLY A 96 -108.17 -41.75 43.28
N LYS A 97 -108.10 -42.12 44.56
CA LYS A 97 -108.50 -41.22 45.67
C LYS A 97 -107.58 -39.99 45.67
N PHE A 98 -108.16 -38.80 45.85
CA PHE A 98 -107.39 -37.56 45.94
C PHE A 98 -106.66 -37.48 47.28
N PHE A 99 -105.36 -37.72 47.27
CA PHE A 99 -104.48 -37.49 48.42
C PHE A 99 -103.81 -36.12 48.25
N ALA A 100 -104.30 -35.11 48.99
CA ALA A 100 -103.83 -33.74 48.88
C ALA A 100 -102.30 -33.63 49.07
N GLU A 101 -101.74 -34.31 50.07
CA GLU A 101 -100.29 -34.26 50.36
C GLU A 101 -99.42 -34.77 49.19
N VAL A 102 -99.88 -35.75 48.41
CA VAL A 102 -99.13 -36.25 47.24
C VAL A 102 -99.05 -35.19 46.12
N HIS A 103 -100.12 -34.39 45.97
CA HIS A 103 -100.16 -33.31 44.99
C HIS A 103 -99.34 -32.12 45.48
N GLU A 104 -99.49 -31.75 46.75
CA GLU A 104 -98.73 -30.65 47.35
C GLU A 104 -97.23 -30.94 47.37
N ASP A 105 -96.77 -32.14 47.72
CA ASP A 105 -95.33 -32.48 47.67
C ASP A 105 -94.77 -32.41 46.23
N ALA A 106 -95.57 -32.74 45.21
CA ALA A 106 -95.17 -32.61 43.81
C ALA A 106 -95.09 -31.14 43.37
N PHE A 107 -96.06 -30.30 43.75
CA PHE A 107 -96.05 -28.85 43.46
C PHE A 107 -94.97 -28.10 44.24
N ASP A 108 -94.74 -28.49 45.50
CA ASP A 108 -93.65 -28.00 46.33
C ASP A 108 -92.30 -28.34 45.70
N LYS A 109 -92.09 -29.59 45.24
CA LYS A 109 -90.84 -29.97 44.54
C LYS A 109 -90.60 -29.10 43.30
N LEU A 110 -91.62 -28.86 42.48
CA LEU A 110 -91.51 -27.98 41.30
C LEU A 110 -91.19 -26.54 41.70
N THR A 111 -91.84 -26.01 42.73
CA THR A 111 -91.58 -24.65 43.25
C THR A 111 -90.15 -24.53 43.77
N MET A 112 -89.65 -25.55 44.48
CA MET A 112 -88.27 -25.60 44.96
C MET A 112 -87.25 -25.66 43.82
N LEU A 113 -87.53 -26.42 42.75
CA LEU A 113 -86.68 -26.46 41.55
C LEU A 113 -86.62 -25.10 40.84
N ILE A 114 -87.72 -24.34 40.82
CA ILE A 114 -87.75 -22.97 40.30
C ILE A 114 -86.90 -22.03 41.17
N GLN A 115 -87.01 -22.12 42.50
CA GLN A 115 -86.17 -21.35 43.42
C GLN A 115 -84.68 -21.65 43.19
N GLN A 116 -84.32 -22.94 43.09
CA GLN A 116 -82.95 -23.38 42.80
C GLN A 116 -82.42 -22.81 41.47
N ALA A 117 -83.24 -22.85 40.41
CA ALA A 117 -82.86 -22.25 39.12
C ALA A 117 -82.65 -20.74 39.22
N ILE A 118 -83.49 -20.02 39.97
CA ILE A 118 -83.31 -18.58 40.22
C ILE A 118 -82.02 -18.33 41.03
N SER A 119 -81.67 -19.18 41.98
CA SER A 119 -80.42 -19.10 42.74
C SER A 119 -79.19 -19.17 41.83
N TRP A 120 -79.12 -20.15 40.92
CA TRP A 120 -78.03 -20.25 39.95
C TRP A 120 -77.94 -19.02 39.02
N LEU A 121 -79.08 -18.43 38.65
CA LEU A 121 -79.11 -17.17 37.88
C LEU A 121 -78.62 -15.96 38.68
N ARG A 122 -78.68 -15.97 40.03
CA ARG A 122 -78.10 -14.93 40.89
C ARG A 122 -76.57 -15.00 40.94
N LEU A 123 -75.99 -16.19 40.76
CA LEU A 123 -74.54 -16.42 40.73
C LEU A 123 -73.90 -16.20 39.34
N SER A 124 -74.73 -16.06 38.30
CA SER A 124 -74.27 -15.91 36.92
C SER A 124 -73.95 -14.45 36.57
N LEU A 125 -72.94 -14.24 35.74
CA LEU A 125 -72.68 -12.93 35.14
C LEU A 125 -73.83 -12.59 34.18
N ARG A 126 -74.63 -11.57 34.52
CA ARG A 126 -75.85 -11.22 33.76
C ARG A 126 -75.99 -9.73 33.50
N LYS A 127 -76.86 -9.40 32.55
CA LYS A 127 -77.33 -8.04 32.33
C LYS A 127 -78.26 -7.64 33.49
N PRO A 128 -78.13 -6.42 34.05
CA PRO A 128 -79.01 -5.96 35.13
C PRO A 128 -80.46 -5.70 34.66
N SER A 129 -80.68 -5.44 33.37
CA SER A 129 -82.02 -5.30 32.77
C SER A 129 -81.99 -5.59 31.27
N PHE A 130 -83.16 -5.72 30.64
CA PHE A 130 -83.27 -5.95 29.19
C PHE A 130 -82.68 -4.83 28.33
N VAL A 131 -82.63 -3.61 28.84
CA VAL A 131 -82.08 -2.44 28.12
C VAL A 131 -80.57 -2.25 28.36
N ALA A 132 -79.98 -3.01 29.29
CA ALA A 132 -78.55 -2.91 29.55
C ALA A 132 -77.73 -3.57 28.43
N ASN A 133 -76.66 -2.88 28.01
CA ASN A 133 -75.70 -3.40 27.03
C ASN A 133 -74.38 -3.86 27.67
N TYR A 134 -74.39 -4.12 28.97
CA TYR A 134 -73.24 -4.58 29.74
C TYR A 134 -73.66 -5.70 30.70
N TYR A 135 -72.67 -6.52 31.07
CA TYR A 135 -72.80 -7.48 32.15
C TYR A 135 -72.28 -6.84 33.44
N ASP A 136 -73.03 -6.96 34.52
CA ASP A 136 -72.66 -6.40 35.83
C ASP A 136 -72.10 -7.51 36.72
N ALA A 137 -70.83 -7.37 37.13
CA ALA A 137 -70.18 -8.30 38.04
C ALA A 137 -70.50 -8.00 39.52
N LEU A 138 -71.26 -6.94 39.82
CA LEU A 138 -71.67 -6.53 41.17
C LEU A 138 -70.48 -6.36 42.12
N ASN A 139 -69.39 -5.78 41.61
CA ASN A 139 -68.12 -5.58 42.31
C ASN A 139 -67.36 -6.89 42.69
N ASN A 140 -67.78 -8.05 42.17
CA ASN A 140 -67.00 -9.28 42.24
C ASN A 140 -65.91 -9.27 41.17
N TYR A 141 -64.73 -9.81 41.48
CA TYR A 141 -63.69 -9.99 40.48
C TYR A 141 -63.98 -11.23 39.62
N ILE A 142 -63.54 -11.20 38.36
CA ILE A 142 -63.60 -12.34 37.44
C ILE A 142 -62.23 -13.02 37.46
N ARG A 143 -62.16 -14.26 37.96
CA ARG A 143 -60.92 -15.05 38.00
C ARG A 143 -60.87 -16.10 36.89
N ASN A 144 -59.67 -16.58 36.57
CA ASN A 144 -59.39 -17.58 35.53
C ASN A 144 -59.78 -17.17 34.10
N LEU A 145 -59.71 -15.87 33.79
CA LEU A 145 -59.89 -15.36 32.43
C LEU A 145 -58.66 -15.72 31.56
N ARG A 146 -58.89 -16.14 30.31
CA ARG A 146 -57.83 -16.37 29.32
C ARG A 146 -57.24 -15.04 28.84
N ASP A 147 -55.97 -15.03 28.43
CA ASP A 147 -55.37 -13.84 27.82
C ASP A 147 -56.11 -13.36 26.57
N PRO A 148 -56.22 -12.03 26.35
CA PRO A 148 -56.97 -11.46 25.23
C PRO A 148 -56.29 -11.78 23.89
N SER A 149 -57.10 -12.13 22.89
CA SER A 149 -56.66 -12.48 21.53
C SER A 149 -57.24 -11.56 20.45
N LEU A 150 -58.43 -11.01 20.72
CA LEU A 150 -59.14 -10.07 19.86
C LEU A 150 -59.27 -8.69 20.54
N PRO A 151 -59.50 -7.60 19.77
CA PRO A 151 -59.48 -6.25 20.31
C PRO A 151 -60.55 -5.93 21.37
N GLN A 152 -61.61 -6.72 21.46
CA GLN A 152 -62.72 -6.55 22.41
C GLN A 152 -62.66 -7.54 23.58
N ASP A 153 -61.64 -8.40 23.66
CA ASP A 153 -61.48 -9.34 24.77
C ASP A 153 -61.13 -8.57 26.06
N ALA A 154 -61.62 -9.05 27.20
CA ALA A 154 -61.21 -8.53 28.50
C ALA A 154 -59.74 -8.89 28.77
N ALA A 155 -58.97 -7.94 29.33
CA ALA A 155 -57.55 -8.14 29.62
C ALA A 155 -57.30 -8.57 31.08
N THR A 156 -56.42 -9.55 31.27
CA THR A 156 -55.94 -9.93 32.61
C THR A 156 -55.00 -8.84 33.16
N LYS A 157 -54.95 -8.68 34.49
CA LYS A 157 -53.99 -7.75 35.12
C LYS A 157 -52.54 -8.05 34.69
N ASN A 158 -52.19 -9.34 34.57
CA ASN A 158 -50.88 -9.78 34.13
C ASN A 158 -50.53 -9.29 32.71
N TYR A 159 -51.47 -9.39 31.77
CA TYR A 159 -51.28 -8.90 30.41
C TYR A 159 -51.01 -7.38 30.39
N VAL A 160 -51.80 -6.61 31.15
CA VAL A 160 -51.66 -5.15 31.25
C VAL A 160 -50.33 -4.74 31.88
N ASP A 161 -49.94 -5.35 33.00
CA ASP A 161 -48.67 -5.06 33.69
C ASP A 161 -47.45 -5.41 32.82
N SER A 162 -47.52 -6.53 32.10
CA SER A 162 -46.44 -6.97 31.19
C SER A 162 -46.24 -5.98 30.04
N LEU A 163 -47.34 -5.53 29.41
CA LEU A 163 -47.29 -4.52 28.35
C LEU A 163 -46.74 -3.19 28.87
N ALA A 164 -47.16 -2.75 30.06
CA ALA A 164 -46.70 -1.51 30.68
C ALA A 164 -45.19 -1.53 31.00
N ASN A 165 -44.68 -2.63 31.59
CA ASN A 165 -43.26 -2.77 31.93
C ASN A 165 -42.33 -2.79 30.70
N ILE A 166 -42.77 -3.42 29.61
CA ILE A 166 -42.03 -3.42 28.34
C ILE A 166 -41.92 -2.00 27.76
N ASN A 167 -43.01 -1.23 27.82
CA ASN A 167 -43.04 0.13 27.27
C ASN A 167 -42.22 1.13 28.12
N LEU A 168 -42.19 0.97 29.45
CA LEU A 168 -41.51 1.90 30.38
C LEU A 168 -40.00 1.68 30.52
N SER A 169 -39.46 0.56 30.05
CA SER A 169 -38.02 0.23 30.16
C SER A 169 -37.16 0.77 29.01
N ARG A 170 -37.76 1.49 28.05
CA ARG A 170 -37.10 1.94 26.81
C ARG A 170 -37.25 3.45 26.50
N THR A 171 -37.62 4.28 27.48
CA THR A 171 -37.95 5.72 27.25
C THR A 171 -37.16 6.67 28.15
N LEU A 172 -36.94 7.91 27.67
CA LEU A 172 -36.51 9.03 28.50
C LEU A 172 -37.67 9.39 29.45
N ARG A 173 -37.43 9.40 30.76
CA ARG A 173 -38.48 9.59 31.77
C ARG A 173 -38.53 11.05 32.23
N THR A 174 -39.68 11.67 32.03
CA THR A 174 -40.05 12.98 32.57
C THR A 174 -41.32 12.81 33.42
N PRO A 175 -41.53 13.64 34.47
CA PRO A 175 -42.77 13.62 35.25
C PRO A 175 -44.02 13.91 34.40
N GLU A 176 -43.86 14.76 33.40
CA GLU A 176 -44.86 15.17 32.42
C GLU A 176 -44.67 14.47 31.06
N PRO A 177 -45.72 14.33 30.23
CA PRO A 177 -45.57 13.88 28.85
C PRO A 177 -44.76 14.88 28.02
N ILE A 178 -43.73 14.40 27.33
CA ILE A 178 -42.93 15.17 26.36
C ILE A 178 -43.11 14.60 24.94
N ILE A 179 -42.80 15.41 23.92
CA ILE A 179 -42.76 14.95 22.52
C ILE A 179 -41.66 13.89 22.29
N SER A 180 -41.84 13.05 21.27
CA SER A 180 -40.80 12.09 20.87
C SER A 180 -39.58 12.79 20.24
N LEU A 181 -38.40 12.18 20.36
CA LEU A 181 -37.21 12.70 19.71
C LEU A 181 -37.39 12.70 18.18
N PRO A 182 -36.89 13.74 17.48
CA PRO A 182 -36.99 13.85 16.03
C PRO A 182 -36.19 12.77 15.28
N GLY A 183 -36.46 12.64 13.97
CA GLY A 183 -35.83 11.65 13.07
C GLY A 183 -34.31 11.83 12.88
N ILE A 184 -33.66 10.85 12.23
CA ILE A 184 -32.18 10.78 12.12
C ILE A 184 -31.53 12.05 11.57
N ASP A 185 -32.13 12.68 10.55
CA ASP A 185 -31.56 13.86 9.92
C ASP A 185 -31.53 15.10 10.82
N GLN A 186 -32.44 15.16 11.78
CA GLN A 186 -32.52 16.27 12.72
C GLN A 186 -31.67 16.08 13.96
N ARG A 187 -31.23 14.84 14.25
CA ARG A 187 -30.45 14.48 15.46
C ARG A 187 -28.96 14.18 15.21
N LYS A 188 -28.54 13.91 13.98
CA LYS A 188 -27.11 13.63 13.67
C LYS A 188 -26.23 14.84 14.05
N ASN A 189 -25.12 14.57 14.75
CA ASN A 189 -24.13 15.56 15.20
C ASN A 189 -24.69 16.67 16.13
N LYS A 190 -25.72 16.37 16.92
CA LYS A 190 -26.36 17.30 17.86
C LYS A 190 -26.53 16.67 19.25
N ILE A 191 -26.72 17.51 20.26
CA ILE A 191 -27.01 17.08 21.64
C ILE A 191 -28.49 17.28 21.96
N VAL A 192 -29.00 16.48 22.91
CA VAL A 192 -30.37 16.63 23.43
C VAL A 192 -30.37 17.78 24.43
N ALA A 193 -31.17 18.81 24.15
CA ALA A 193 -31.47 19.92 25.05
C ALA A 193 -32.98 20.00 25.30
N MET A 194 -33.41 20.89 26.19
CA MET A 194 -34.83 21.15 26.48
C MET A 194 -35.19 22.60 26.13
N ASP A 195 -36.37 22.83 25.57
CA ASP A 195 -36.90 24.18 25.39
C ASP A 195 -37.50 24.70 26.70
N ASP A 196 -38.00 25.94 26.69
CA ASP A 196 -38.64 26.58 27.84
C ASP A 196 -39.96 25.87 28.26
N SER A 197 -40.46 24.93 27.45
CA SER A 197 -41.61 24.08 27.76
C SER A 197 -41.22 22.66 28.19
N GLY A 198 -39.91 22.39 28.36
CA GLY A 198 -39.40 21.07 28.75
C GLY A 198 -39.39 20.02 27.64
N ASN A 199 -39.68 20.40 26.39
CA ASN A 199 -39.65 19.47 25.26
C ASN A 199 -38.23 19.24 24.75
N PRO A 200 -37.87 18.01 24.35
CA PRO A 200 -36.55 17.74 23.80
C PRO A 200 -36.39 18.40 22.42
N LEU A 201 -35.32 19.17 22.27
CA LEU A 201 -34.84 19.68 20.98
C LEU A 201 -33.39 19.25 20.72
N MET A 202 -33.03 19.19 19.43
CA MET A 202 -31.67 18.88 19.01
C MET A 202 -30.92 20.18 18.74
N VAL A 203 -29.96 20.51 19.61
CA VAL A 203 -29.12 21.71 19.47
C VAL A 203 -27.70 21.34 19.06
N LEU A 204 -27.02 22.30 18.43
CA LEU A 204 -25.58 22.17 18.24
C LEU A 204 -24.90 22.14 19.62
N PRO A 205 -23.78 21.40 19.77
CA PRO A 205 -22.96 21.47 20.98
C PRO A 205 -22.62 22.92 21.33
N GLU A 206 -22.60 23.26 22.62
CA GLU A 206 -22.08 24.55 23.05
C GLU A 206 -20.59 24.65 22.66
N SER A 207 -20.19 25.82 22.13
CA SER A 207 -18.83 26.05 21.68
C SER A 207 -17.84 25.83 22.84
N GLY A 208 -16.85 24.96 22.64
CA GLY A 208 -15.86 24.60 23.68
C GLY A 208 -16.28 23.48 24.64
N SER A 209 -17.47 22.90 24.48
CA SER A 209 -17.83 21.66 25.18
C SER A 209 -16.97 20.48 24.70
N ALA A 210 -16.79 19.44 25.53
CA ALA A 210 -16.05 18.25 25.11
C ALA A 210 -16.65 17.57 23.86
N ALA A 211 -17.98 17.65 23.68
CA ALA A 211 -18.66 17.15 22.48
C ALA A 211 -18.32 17.99 21.25
N ASP A 212 -18.29 19.33 21.38
CA ASP A 212 -17.87 20.25 20.31
C ASP A 212 -16.42 19.99 19.90
N VAL A 213 -15.51 19.91 20.87
CA VAL A 213 -14.09 19.61 20.64
C VAL A 213 -13.91 18.27 19.93
N LEU A 214 -14.60 17.20 20.37
CA LEU A 214 -14.50 15.89 19.72
C LEU A 214 -15.08 15.89 18.30
N ILE A 215 -16.14 16.66 18.04
CA ILE A 215 -16.73 16.82 16.71
C ILE A 215 -15.78 17.61 15.80
N GLU A 216 -15.21 18.72 16.26
CA GLU A 216 -14.24 19.52 15.51
C GLU A 216 -12.95 18.73 15.23
N LEU A 217 -12.42 18.00 16.22
CA LEU A 217 -11.24 17.15 16.06
C LEU A 217 -11.47 15.97 15.10
N ALA A 218 -12.70 15.46 15.02
CA ALA A 218 -13.04 14.36 14.10
C ALA A 218 -13.17 14.80 12.63
N LYS A 219 -13.23 16.10 12.34
CA LYS A 219 -13.29 16.61 10.96
C LYS A 219 -11.95 16.40 10.24
N PRO A 220 -11.93 16.40 8.88
CA PRO A 220 -10.68 16.26 8.10
C PRO A 220 -9.60 17.30 8.44
N TYR A 221 -10.00 18.46 8.97
CA TYR A 221 -9.12 19.55 9.40
C TYR A 221 -9.02 19.67 10.92
N GLY A 222 -9.44 18.66 11.69
CA GLY A 222 -9.42 18.71 13.15
C GLY A 222 -8.04 18.98 13.76
N TYR A 223 -6.97 18.59 13.06
CA TYR A 223 -5.59 18.86 13.46
C TYR A 223 -5.25 20.36 13.60
N THR A 224 -6.00 21.26 12.95
CA THR A 224 -5.78 22.71 13.08
C THR A 224 -6.17 23.25 14.45
N TYR A 225 -6.95 22.50 15.23
CA TYR A 225 -7.36 22.84 16.59
C TYR A 225 -6.39 22.35 17.67
N ILE A 226 -5.30 21.66 17.29
CA ILE A 226 -4.26 21.20 18.22
C ILE A 226 -3.20 22.30 18.39
N GLY A 227 -3.13 22.89 19.58
CA GLY A 227 -2.20 23.98 19.90
C GLY A 227 -0.74 23.60 19.63
N GLY A 228 0.05 24.57 19.13
CA GLY A 228 1.46 24.39 18.77
C GLY A 228 1.71 23.77 17.38
N LEU A 229 0.72 23.11 16.77
CA LEU A 229 0.92 22.46 15.47
C LEU A 229 1.15 23.49 14.34
N ALA A 230 0.35 24.56 14.30
CA ALA A 230 0.47 25.62 13.30
C ALA A 230 1.73 26.49 13.51
N GLU A 231 2.08 26.77 14.76
CA GLU A 231 3.21 27.62 15.15
C GLU A 231 4.57 26.96 14.87
N HIS A 232 4.64 25.63 14.93
CA HIS A 232 5.91 24.90 14.81
C HIS A 232 6.11 24.16 13.48
N TYR A 233 5.07 23.90 12.69
CA TYR A 233 5.17 22.97 11.55
C TYR A 233 4.75 23.52 10.17
N SER A 234 4.38 24.79 10.03
CA SER A 234 3.96 25.38 8.73
C SER A 234 3.01 24.45 7.97
N LEU A 235 1.85 24.14 8.59
CA LEU A 235 0.94 23.09 8.14
C LEU A 235 0.58 23.23 6.65
N PRO A 236 0.43 22.10 5.93
CA PRO A 236 0.05 22.15 4.53
C PRO A 236 -1.32 22.80 4.37
N VAL A 237 -1.50 23.50 3.25
CA VAL A 237 -2.76 24.21 2.92
C VAL A 237 -3.95 23.23 2.92
N LYS A 238 -3.72 21.98 2.52
CA LYS A 238 -4.72 20.91 2.56
C LYS A 238 -4.04 19.57 2.80
N PHE A 239 -4.35 18.91 3.91
CA PHE A 239 -3.95 17.52 4.18
C PHE A 239 -5.14 16.58 3.95
N VAL A 240 -4.95 15.53 3.15
CA VAL A 240 -6.00 14.59 2.76
C VAL A 240 -5.54 13.16 3.03
N VAL A 241 -6.16 12.50 4.00
CA VAL A 241 -6.08 11.03 4.12
C VAL A 241 -7.06 10.45 3.10
N VAL A 242 -6.53 9.99 1.97
CA VAL A 242 -7.36 9.63 0.80
C VAL A 242 -8.29 8.46 1.09
N ASP A 243 -7.90 7.56 2.00
CA ASP A 243 -8.71 6.43 2.42
C ASP A 243 -9.97 6.78 3.22
N ASN A 244 -10.02 7.99 3.77
CA ASN A 244 -11.17 8.47 4.54
C ASN A 244 -12.17 9.20 3.64
N ALA A 245 -13.37 9.44 4.18
CA ALA A 245 -14.32 10.36 3.56
C ALA A 245 -13.66 11.75 3.36
N PRO A 246 -13.92 12.44 2.23
CA PRO A 246 -14.93 12.12 1.22
C PRO A 246 -14.48 11.15 0.12
N TYR A 247 -13.18 10.84 0.00
CA TYR A 247 -12.64 10.12 -1.15
C TYR A 247 -12.71 8.59 -1.01
N ASN A 248 -12.71 8.05 0.22
CA ASN A 248 -12.86 6.61 0.49
C ASN A 248 -11.90 5.71 -0.31
N GLY A 249 -10.68 6.20 -0.59
CA GLY A 249 -9.66 5.53 -1.39
C GLY A 249 -9.53 6.02 -2.83
N ASP A 250 -10.46 6.84 -3.33
CA ASP A 250 -10.44 7.38 -4.69
C ASP A 250 -9.40 8.50 -4.84
N LEU A 251 -8.15 8.09 -5.07
CA LEU A 251 -7.05 9.00 -5.34
C LEU A 251 -7.27 9.82 -6.62
N LYS A 252 -7.97 9.25 -7.61
CA LYS A 252 -8.22 9.92 -8.89
C LYS A 252 -9.10 11.16 -8.67
N ALA A 253 -10.18 11.02 -7.91
CA ALA A 253 -11.02 12.14 -7.51
C ALA A 253 -10.28 13.14 -6.61
N ALA A 254 -9.44 12.65 -5.69
CA ALA A 254 -8.65 13.50 -4.80
C ALA A 254 -7.64 14.38 -5.57
N LEU A 255 -6.91 13.81 -6.53
CA LEU A 255 -5.98 14.52 -7.41
C LEU A 255 -6.71 15.50 -8.34
N THR A 256 -7.89 15.14 -8.84
CA THR A 256 -8.71 16.04 -9.67
C THR A 256 -9.18 17.26 -8.89
N ALA A 257 -9.47 17.10 -7.59
CA ALA A 257 -9.87 18.17 -6.68
C ALA A 257 -8.68 18.81 -5.91
N ALA A 258 -7.45 18.58 -6.37
CA ALA A 258 -6.25 19.12 -5.76
C ALA A 258 -6.18 20.65 -5.94
N THR A 259 -5.65 21.31 -4.92
CA THR A 259 -5.31 22.74 -4.93
C THR A 259 -3.82 22.89 -4.61
N PRO A 260 -3.17 24.02 -4.97
CA PRO A 260 -1.75 24.18 -4.70
C PRO A 260 -1.40 23.95 -3.22
N GLY A 261 -0.37 23.14 -2.96
CA GLY A 261 0.04 22.78 -1.59
C GLY A 261 -0.74 21.61 -0.95
N SER A 262 -1.52 20.85 -1.74
CA SER A 262 -2.22 19.67 -1.24
C SER A 262 -1.26 18.51 -0.93
N VAL A 263 -1.46 17.87 0.22
CA VAL A 263 -0.75 16.66 0.65
C VAL A 263 -1.73 15.50 0.71
N PHE A 264 -1.42 14.42 0.00
CA PHE A 264 -2.21 13.19 -0.04
C PHE A 264 -1.49 12.09 0.72
N TRP A 265 -2.14 11.56 1.76
CA TRP A 265 -1.67 10.43 2.53
C TRP A 265 -2.45 9.17 2.15
N LEU A 266 -1.73 8.14 1.75
CA LEU A 266 -2.27 6.89 1.21
C LEU A 266 -1.97 5.73 2.15
N GLY A 267 -2.95 4.87 2.41
CA GLY A 267 -2.77 3.63 3.17
C GLY A 267 -2.11 2.52 2.35
N LYS A 268 -1.92 1.36 2.98
CA LYS A 268 -1.34 0.16 2.36
C LYS A 268 -2.37 -0.57 1.51
N LYS A 269 -2.75 0.01 0.38
CA LYS A 269 -3.66 -0.59 -0.58
C LYS A 269 -3.44 -0.02 -1.98
N THR A 270 -4.18 -0.55 -2.92
CA THR A 270 -4.21 -0.13 -4.31
C THR A 270 -5.13 1.07 -4.52
N HIS A 271 -4.61 2.09 -5.20
CA HIS A 271 -5.30 3.29 -5.64
C HIS A 271 -5.24 3.38 -7.17
N ASN A 272 -6.38 3.20 -7.83
CA ASN A 272 -6.43 3.22 -9.29
C ASN A 272 -6.62 4.65 -9.82
N ILE A 273 -5.68 5.10 -10.65
CA ILE A 273 -5.71 6.39 -11.35
C ILE A 273 -5.64 6.25 -12.87
N THR A 274 -5.82 5.04 -13.43
CA THR A 274 -5.70 4.80 -14.87
C THR A 274 -6.55 5.78 -15.67
N GLY A 275 -5.98 6.35 -16.73
CA GLY A 275 -6.63 7.35 -17.57
C GLY A 275 -6.92 8.70 -16.91
N LEU A 276 -6.35 9.02 -15.73
CA LEU A 276 -6.47 10.35 -15.12
C LEU A 276 -5.92 11.45 -16.02
N TYR A 277 -4.70 11.25 -16.52
CA TYR A 277 -4.00 12.30 -17.26
C TYR A 277 -4.26 12.22 -18.77
N GLY A 278 -4.49 11.04 -19.34
CA GLY A 278 -4.55 10.86 -20.79
C GLY A 278 -3.28 11.43 -21.45
N VAL A 279 -3.46 12.42 -22.34
CA VAL A 279 -2.35 13.15 -22.98
C VAL A 279 -1.85 14.37 -22.17
N ASN A 280 -2.55 14.75 -21.11
CA ASN A 280 -2.24 15.91 -20.26
C ASN A 280 -1.30 15.53 -19.10
N ARG A 281 -1.02 16.50 -18.22
CA ARG A 281 -0.19 16.34 -17.02
C ARG A 281 -0.76 17.15 -15.86
N ASN A 282 -0.36 16.84 -14.63
CA ASN A 282 -0.65 17.70 -13.48
C ASN A 282 -0.02 19.09 -13.66
N THR A 283 -0.83 20.13 -13.50
CA THR A 283 -0.41 21.54 -13.53
C THR A 283 -0.59 22.24 -12.18
N VAL A 284 -1.07 21.52 -11.15
CA VAL A 284 -1.25 22.05 -9.80
C VAL A 284 0.06 21.95 -9.01
N GLU A 285 0.56 23.10 -8.55
CA GLU A 285 1.85 23.21 -7.87
C GLU A 285 1.83 22.65 -6.44
N ASN A 286 3.02 22.27 -5.94
CA ASN A 286 3.26 21.89 -4.56
C ASN A 286 2.41 20.70 -4.07
N ILE A 287 2.05 19.78 -4.97
CA ILE A 287 1.40 18.52 -4.58
C ILE A 287 2.43 17.59 -3.93
N THR A 288 2.07 17.01 -2.78
CA THR A 288 2.85 15.93 -2.15
C THR A 288 2.01 14.67 -2.05
N ILE A 289 2.56 13.52 -2.45
CA ILE A 289 1.94 12.20 -2.27
C ILE A 289 2.82 11.37 -1.34
N VAL A 290 2.24 10.87 -0.26
CA VAL A 290 2.94 10.05 0.76
C VAL A 290 2.24 8.71 0.89
N GLY A 291 2.96 7.63 0.61
CA GLY A 291 2.51 6.27 0.87
C GLY A 291 2.97 5.72 2.23
N ALA A 292 2.39 4.59 2.60
CA ALA A 292 2.65 3.84 3.82
C ALA A 292 3.66 2.69 3.63
N GLY A 293 4.44 2.69 2.53
CA GLY A 293 5.53 1.74 2.25
C GLY A 293 5.55 1.26 0.81
N MET A 294 6.74 0.91 0.30
CA MET A 294 6.89 0.28 -1.02
C MET A 294 6.25 -1.12 -1.03
N PRO A 295 5.52 -1.48 -2.09
CA PRO A 295 4.84 -2.77 -2.19
C PRO A 295 5.77 -3.91 -2.60
N GLN A 296 5.32 -5.14 -2.37
CA GLN A 296 5.95 -6.35 -2.87
C GLN A 296 5.55 -6.62 -4.32
N LEU A 297 6.50 -7.13 -5.11
CA LEU A 297 6.27 -7.59 -6.48
C LEU A 297 5.64 -8.99 -6.46
N SER A 298 4.67 -9.24 -7.34
CA SER A 298 4.07 -10.56 -7.54
C SER A 298 5.11 -11.59 -8.02
N SER A 299 4.91 -12.87 -7.69
CA SER A 299 5.84 -13.95 -8.09
C SER A 299 5.95 -14.13 -9.60
N ASP A 300 4.87 -13.81 -10.33
CA ASP A 300 4.82 -13.81 -11.80
C ASP A 300 5.32 -12.49 -12.42
N LYS A 301 5.70 -11.51 -11.59
CA LYS A 301 6.29 -10.21 -11.97
C LYS A 301 5.34 -9.26 -12.72
N ARG A 302 4.04 -9.52 -12.70
CA ARG A 302 3.05 -8.79 -13.52
C ARG A 302 2.38 -7.60 -12.83
N TYR A 303 2.43 -7.51 -11.50
CA TYR A 303 1.80 -6.46 -10.70
C TYR A 303 2.40 -6.36 -9.29
N PHE A 304 2.05 -5.30 -8.56
CA PHE A 304 2.31 -5.19 -7.12
C PHE A 304 1.18 -5.77 -6.27
N ILE A 305 1.53 -6.48 -5.19
CA ILE A 305 0.56 -7.21 -4.35
C ILE A 305 -0.18 -6.25 -3.40
N ASP A 306 -1.50 -6.17 -3.54
CA ASP A 306 -2.36 -5.35 -2.68
C ASP A 306 -2.17 -5.66 -1.18
N GLY A 307 -2.22 -4.62 -0.34
CA GLY A 307 -2.02 -4.75 1.12
C GLY A 307 -0.56 -4.78 1.59
N THR A 308 0.41 -5.05 0.71
CA THR A 308 1.84 -5.14 1.10
C THR A 308 2.54 -3.79 1.23
N GLY A 309 2.00 -2.77 0.55
CA GLY A 309 2.45 -1.39 0.55
C GLY A 309 1.40 -0.49 -0.09
N THR A 310 1.73 0.77 -0.33
CA THR A 310 0.88 1.68 -1.12
C THR A 310 1.15 1.46 -2.60
N ILE A 311 0.11 1.22 -3.38
CA ILE A 311 0.20 1.00 -4.83
C ILE A 311 -0.66 2.05 -5.53
N ILE A 312 -0.07 2.75 -6.50
CA ILE A 312 -0.82 3.57 -7.45
C ILE A 312 -0.86 2.79 -8.77
N GLN A 313 -2.04 2.36 -9.20
CA GLN A 313 -2.22 1.75 -10.52
C GLN A 313 -2.46 2.83 -11.57
N GLY A 314 -1.63 2.85 -12.61
CA GLY A 314 -1.63 3.87 -13.64
C GLY A 314 -0.50 4.89 -13.50
N THR A 315 -0.34 5.71 -14.52
CA THR A 315 0.80 6.64 -14.65
C THR A 315 0.64 7.92 -13.81
N ILE A 316 1.74 8.42 -13.25
CA ILE A 316 1.82 9.77 -12.69
C ILE A 316 2.54 10.67 -13.70
N LYS A 317 1.83 11.69 -14.21
CA LYS A 317 2.39 12.70 -15.11
C LYS A 317 2.34 14.08 -14.49
N ASN A 318 3.48 14.74 -14.38
CA ASN A 318 3.57 16.06 -13.77
C ASN A 318 4.32 17.09 -14.64
N GLN A 319 3.76 18.31 -14.69
CA GLN A 319 4.35 19.51 -15.29
C GLN A 319 4.45 20.67 -14.28
N ALA A 320 3.97 20.49 -13.04
CA ALA A 320 3.94 21.54 -12.03
C ALA A 320 5.18 21.51 -11.11
N LYS A 321 5.56 22.68 -10.59
CA LYS A 321 6.65 22.82 -9.60
C LYS A 321 6.23 22.31 -8.21
N GLY A 322 7.22 21.96 -7.40
CA GLY A 322 7.04 21.58 -6.00
C GLY A 322 6.42 20.19 -5.79
N PHE A 323 6.34 19.36 -6.83
CA PHE A 323 5.76 18.03 -6.72
C PHE A 323 6.68 17.09 -5.96
N LYS A 324 6.12 16.35 -5.00
CA LYS A 324 6.88 15.40 -4.17
C LYS A 324 6.15 14.08 -4.05
N ILE A 325 6.90 12.98 -4.04
CA ILE A 325 6.34 11.62 -3.94
C ILE A 325 7.23 10.68 -3.14
N PHE A 326 6.62 9.97 -2.20
CA PHE A 326 7.33 9.21 -1.18
C PHE A 326 6.71 7.85 -0.84
N ASN A 327 7.56 6.87 -0.57
CA ASN A 327 7.23 5.61 0.12
C ASN A 327 6.06 4.81 -0.51
N LEU A 328 6.08 4.58 -1.82
CA LEU A 328 5.01 3.88 -2.53
C LEU A 328 5.51 3.14 -3.78
N GLY A 329 4.62 2.36 -4.40
CA GLY A 329 4.82 1.79 -5.72
C GLY A 329 3.89 2.39 -6.77
N ILE A 330 4.36 2.54 -8.01
CA ILE A 330 3.55 2.87 -9.17
C ILE A 330 3.56 1.67 -10.10
N ASP A 331 2.38 1.13 -10.36
CA ASP A 331 2.16 -0.08 -11.14
C ASP A 331 1.52 0.29 -12.49
N VAL A 332 2.33 0.17 -13.54
CA VAL A 332 1.94 0.15 -14.95
C VAL A 332 2.42 -1.16 -15.59
N GLY A 333 2.49 -2.23 -14.79
CA GLY A 333 2.93 -3.56 -15.19
C GLY A 333 1.93 -4.26 -16.12
N ASP A 334 2.22 -5.52 -16.44
CA ASP A 334 1.46 -6.30 -17.41
C ASP A 334 -0.04 -6.39 -17.07
N TYR A 335 -0.37 -6.65 -15.80
CA TYR A 335 -1.76 -6.74 -15.37
C TYR A 335 -2.49 -5.40 -15.50
N VAL A 336 -1.86 -4.31 -15.07
CA VAL A 336 -2.48 -2.97 -15.14
C VAL A 336 -2.71 -2.58 -16.59
N SER A 337 -1.66 -2.72 -17.42
CA SER A 337 -1.67 -2.37 -18.84
C SER A 337 -2.70 -3.15 -19.65
N GLN A 338 -2.93 -4.43 -19.33
CA GLN A 338 -3.80 -5.32 -20.10
C GLN A 338 -5.22 -5.48 -19.52
N ASN A 339 -5.41 -5.32 -18.21
CA ASN A 339 -6.66 -5.65 -17.53
C ASN A 339 -7.31 -4.48 -16.77
N VAL A 340 -6.56 -3.44 -16.39
CA VAL A 340 -7.10 -2.33 -15.59
C VAL A 340 -7.40 -1.10 -16.47
N TYR A 341 -6.62 -0.85 -17.51
CA TYR A 341 -7.01 0.13 -18.53
C TYR A 341 -8.22 -0.37 -19.35
N PRO A 342 -9.09 0.54 -19.86
CA PRO A 342 -10.22 0.16 -20.71
C PRO A 342 -9.82 -0.56 -22.01
N SER A 343 -8.62 -0.28 -22.50
CA SER A 343 -7.96 -0.94 -23.64
C SER A 343 -6.49 -1.14 -23.30
N VAL A 344 -5.84 -2.14 -23.91
CA VAL A 344 -4.40 -2.40 -23.71
C VAL A 344 -3.61 -1.11 -23.91
N THR A 345 -2.99 -0.62 -22.84
CA THR A 345 -2.29 0.67 -22.82
C THR A 345 -1.02 0.53 -22.01
N TYR A 346 0.12 0.84 -22.62
CA TYR A 346 1.41 0.88 -21.97
C TYR A 346 1.83 2.35 -21.80
N GLU A 347 2.13 2.75 -20.57
CA GLU A 347 2.52 4.12 -20.25
C GLU A 347 3.82 4.14 -19.45
N ASP A 348 4.44 5.32 -19.39
CA ASP A 348 5.53 5.56 -18.45
C ASP A 348 5.03 5.42 -16.99
N GLY A 349 5.89 4.97 -16.07
CA GLY A 349 5.50 4.86 -14.66
C GLY A 349 5.33 6.24 -14.02
N LEU A 350 6.44 6.98 -13.92
CA LEU A 350 6.49 8.34 -13.38
C LEU A 350 7.19 9.27 -14.37
N GLN A 351 6.54 10.38 -14.71
CA GLN A 351 7.14 11.40 -15.56
C GLN A 351 7.04 12.81 -14.95
N HIS A 352 8.16 13.51 -14.97
CA HIS A 352 8.25 14.96 -14.79
C HIS A 352 8.75 15.57 -16.09
N TYR A 353 7.85 16.24 -16.81
CA TYR A 353 8.14 16.77 -18.14
C TYR A 353 7.73 18.24 -18.21
N GLY A 354 8.65 19.10 -18.67
CA GLY A 354 8.35 20.50 -18.98
C GLY A 354 8.04 21.34 -17.74
N VAL A 355 8.57 20.95 -16.57
CA VAL A 355 8.37 21.68 -15.30
C VAL A 355 9.18 22.99 -15.26
N GLY A 356 10.24 23.06 -16.05
CA GLY A 356 11.13 24.22 -16.14
C GLY A 356 12.14 24.31 -15.00
N SER A 357 12.76 25.48 -14.87
CA SER A 357 13.86 25.69 -13.92
C SER A 357 13.39 25.81 -12.47
N ASN A 358 14.25 25.39 -11.53
CA ASN A 358 13.99 25.44 -10.09
C ASN A 358 12.67 24.75 -9.73
N ALA A 359 12.52 23.51 -10.20
CA ALA A 359 11.28 22.76 -10.15
C ALA A 359 10.93 22.25 -8.74
N ASN A 360 11.92 22.14 -7.83
CA ASN A 360 11.73 21.66 -6.46
C ASN A 360 11.00 20.30 -6.42
N ILE A 361 11.50 19.34 -7.21
CA ILE A 361 10.92 17.99 -7.29
C ILE A 361 11.64 17.08 -6.28
N GLU A 362 10.89 16.23 -5.59
CA GLU A 362 11.45 15.26 -4.65
C GLU A 362 10.84 13.87 -4.86
N ILE A 363 11.68 12.87 -5.07
CA ILE A 363 11.28 11.48 -5.30
C ILE A 363 12.12 10.59 -4.39
N ASN A 364 11.50 9.86 -3.46
CA ASN A 364 12.25 9.00 -2.55
C ASN A 364 11.45 7.77 -2.09
N ASN A 365 12.11 6.62 -2.03
CA ASN A 365 11.51 5.31 -1.74
C ASN A 365 10.32 5.01 -2.65
N VAL A 366 10.55 5.09 -3.97
CA VAL A 366 9.53 4.82 -4.99
C VAL A 366 9.93 3.61 -5.83
N LYS A 367 9.01 2.66 -5.92
CA LYS A 367 9.15 1.44 -6.75
C LYS A 367 8.27 1.57 -7.99
N LEU A 368 8.82 1.33 -9.17
CA LEU A 368 8.13 1.50 -10.45
C LEU A 368 8.12 0.14 -11.14
N LEU A 369 6.93 -0.32 -11.53
CA LEU A 369 6.77 -1.54 -12.31
C LEU A 369 6.15 -1.20 -13.65
N ASN A 370 6.91 -1.46 -14.70
CA ASN A 370 6.45 -1.49 -16.07
C ASN A 370 6.36 -2.94 -16.54
N THR A 371 5.87 -3.11 -17.77
CA THR A 371 5.77 -4.40 -18.43
C THR A 371 7.10 -5.14 -18.52
N VAL A 372 7.06 -6.43 -18.21
CA VAL A 372 8.22 -7.33 -18.25
C VAL A 372 7.96 -8.59 -19.07
N THR A 373 6.72 -9.03 -19.28
CA THR A 373 6.46 -10.26 -20.05
C THR A 373 5.94 -10.06 -21.48
N ASP A 374 5.73 -8.82 -21.92
CA ASP A 374 5.16 -8.54 -23.25
C ASP A 374 6.19 -8.62 -24.39
N THR A 375 5.88 -9.44 -25.39
CA THR A 375 6.75 -9.68 -26.54
C THR A 375 6.88 -8.48 -27.48
N ALA A 376 5.97 -7.52 -27.43
CA ALA A 376 6.02 -6.28 -28.23
C ALA A 376 7.02 -5.27 -27.68
N LYS A 377 7.51 -5.43 -26.44
CA LYS A 377 8.53 -4.58 -25.81
C LYS A 377 8.20 -3.08 -25.93
N PRO A 378 7.06 -2.62 -25.36
CA PRO A 378 6.54 -1.28 -25.59
C PRO A 378 7.52 -0.19 -25.13
N GLY A 379 7.77 0.79 -26.01
CA GLY A 379 8.72 1.91 -25.81
C GLY A 379 8.29 2.89 -24.70
N THR A 380 8.37 2.44 -23.46
CA THR A 380 7.98 3.17 -22.24
C THR A 380 9.17 3.34 -21.31
N HIS A 381 9.10 4.36 -20.45
CA HIS A 381 10.08 4.66 -19.41
C HIS A 381 9.54 4.29 -18.03
N SER A 382 10.37 3.75 -17.14
CA SER A 382 9.98 3.66 -15.73
C SER A 382 9.91 5.04 -15.09
N LEU A 383 11.00 5.80 -15.20
CA LEU A 383 11.11 7.15 -14.68
C LEU A 383 11.68 8.08 -15.74
N LEU A 384 10.92 9.11 -16.11
CA LEU A 384 11.34 10.15 -17.04
C LEU A 384 11.45 11.50 -16.34
N LEU A 385 12.64 12.11 -16.40
CA LEU A 385 12.90 13.48 -15.95
C LEU A 385 13.37 14.31 -17.13
N GLU A 386 12.50 15.14 -17.70
CA GLU A 386 12.77 15.89 -18.92
C GLU A 386 12.35 17.37 -18.83
N GLN A 387 13.18 18.27 -19.38
CA GLN A 387 12.88 19.72 -19.43
C GLN A 387 12.62 20.33 -18.04
N LEU A 388 13.46 20.00 -17.08
CA LEU A 388 13.39 20.54 -15.72
C LEU A 388 14.76 20.63 -15.05
N SER A 389 14.81 21.37 -13.93
CA SER A 389 15.93 21.31 -13.00
C SER A 389 15.53 21.36 -11.54
N GLY A 390 16.44 21.02 -10.63
CA GLY A 390 16.18 21.07 -9.19
C GLY A 390 15.41 19.84 -8.70
N VAL A 391 15.92 18.66 -9.03
CA VAL A 391 15.38 17.37 -8.59
C VAL A 391 16.22 16.84 -7.44
N LYS A 392 15.58 16.45 -6.34
CA LYS A 392 16.16 15.69 -5.24
C LYS A 392 15.70 14.25 -5.33
N LEU A 393 16.66 13.35 -5.50
CA LEU A 393 16.39 11.92 -5.61
C LEU A 393 16.88 11.22 -4.34
N GLY A 394 16.03 10.38 -3.76
CA GLY A 394 16.41 9.39 -2.75
C GLY A 394 16.56 8.01 -3.40
N TYR A 395 15.88 6.99 -2.89
CA TYR A 395 15.87 5.66 -3.51
C TYR A 395 14.77 5.49 -4.56
N VAL A 396 15.11 4.99 -5.75
CA VAL A 396 14.15 4.54 -6.77
C VAL A 396 14.52 3.17 -7.31
N GLU A 397 13.51 2.35 -7.55
CA GLU A 397 13.65 1.00 -8.13
C GLU A 397 12.80 0.91 -9.38
N CYS A 398 13.45 0.76 -10.55
CA CYS A 398 12.81 0.73 -11.86
C CYS A 398 12.81 -0.69 -12.42
N ILE A 399 11.62 -1.29 -12.50
CA ILE A 399 11.43 -2.69 -12.91
C ILE A 399 10.72 -2.72 -14.25
N GLY A 400 11.33 -3.36 -15.25
CA GLY A 400 10.71 -3.52 -16.56
C GLY A 400 10.72 -2.26 -17.41
N GLY A 401 9.88 -2.28 -18.45
CA GLY A 401 9.78 -1.23 -19.45
C GLY A 401 10.83 -1.37 -20.55
N PHE A 402 10.78 -0.48 -21.54
CA PHE A 402 11.85 -0.43 -22.54
C PHE A 402 13.04 0.33 -21.96
N HIS A 403 12.80 1.51 -21.39
CA HIS A 403 13.82 2.29 -20.71
C HIS A 403 13.54 2.32 -19.20
N GLY A 404 14.59 2.21 -18.39
CA GLY A 404 14.46 2.28 -16.93
C GLY A 404 14.41 3.73 -16.46
N PHE A 405 15.54 4.26 -16.01
CA PHE A 405 15.64 5.63 -15.52
C PHE A 405 16.27 6.58 -16.55
N THR A 406 15.47 7.48 -17.10
CA THR A 406 15.88 8.44 -18.14
C THR A 406 16.04 9.84 -17.57
N VAL A 407 17.29 10.32 -17.60
CA VAL A 407 17.72 11.62 -17.07
C VAL A 407 17.99 12.59 -18.23
N LYS A 408 17.01 13.47 -18.47
CA LYS A 408 17.03 14.58 -19.43
C LYS A 408 16.80 15.93 -18.73
N CYS A 409 17.39 16.07 -17.54
CA CYS A 409 17.18 17.20 -16.65
C CYS A 409 18.52 17.80 -16.22
N GLN A 410 18.46 18.91 -15.49
CA GLN A 410 19.65 19.56 -14.94
C GLN A 410 19.60 19.64 -13.42
N GLY A 411 20.74 19.56 -12.75
CA GLY A 411 20.77 19.76 -11.29
C GLY A 411 20.00 18.68 -10.52
N LEU A 412 19.96 17.44 -11.00
CA LEU A 412 19.57 16.29 -10.20
C LEU A 412 20.62 16.03 -9.15
N GLN A 413 20.23 15.87 -7.88
CA GLN A 413 21.18 15.74 -6.78
C GLN A 413 20.77 14.62 -5.81
N GLY A 414 21.72 13.72 -5.55
CA GLY A 414 21.64 12.64 -4.56
C GLY A 414 21.13 11.32 -5.13
N GLY A 415 20.85 10.38 -4.25
CA GLY A 415 19.96 9.25 -4.56
C GLY A 415 20.61 8.01 -5.17
N ILE A 416 19.85 6.93 -5.11
CA ILE A 416 20.20 5.59 -5.54
C ILE A 416 19.14 5.12 -6.52
N ALA A 417 19.56 4.71 -7.72
CA ALA A 417 18.67 4.06 -8.67
C ALA A 417 19.07 2.58 -8.84
N HIS A 418 18.08 1.69 -8.77
CA HIS A 418 18.25 0.29 -9.13
C HIS A 418 17.33 -0.06 -10.30
N CYS A 419 17.92 -0.37 -11.45
CA CYS A 419 17.19 -0.67 -12.68
C CYS A 419 17.42 -2.11 -13.11
N TYR A 420 16.35 -2.87 -13.34
CA TYR A 420 16.44 -4.23 -13.88
C TYR A 420 15.17 -4.68 -14.61
N GLY A 421 15.33 -5.65 -15.51
CA GLY A 421 14.26 -6.21 -16.33
C GLY A 421 13.87 -5.37 -17.55
N GLN A 422 14.67 -4.36 -17.92
CA GLN A 422 14.42 -3.53 -19.11
C GLN A 422 14.68 -4.29 -20.41
N TYR A 423 13.84 -4.04 -21.42
CA TYR A 423 14.05 -4.52 -22.79
C TYR A 423 15.01 -3.67 -23.62
N GLY A 424 15.22 -2.44 -23.20
CA GLY A 424 16.15 -1.44 -23.70
C GLY A 424 17.05 -0.98 -22.54
N ASP A 425 17.48 0.27 -22.57
CA ASP A 425 18.49 0.80 -21.64
C ASP A 425 17.97 0.96 -20.20
N ALA A 426 18.68 0.38 -19.23
CA ALA A 426 18.35 0.47 -17.81
C ALA A 426 18.46 1.90 -17.26
N PHE A 427 19.42 2.69 -17.75
CA PHE A 427 19.51 4.11 -17.42
C PHE A 427 20.06 4.92 -18.59
N ILE A 428 19.68 6.20 -18.65
CA ILE A 428 20.02 7.06 -19.78
C ILE A 428 20.39 8.44 -19.24
N PHE A 429 21.54 8.97 -19.67
CA PHE A 429 21.77 10.42 -19.68
C PHE A 429 21.61 10.91 -21.11
N LYS A 430 20.64 11.80 -21.35
CA LYS A 430 20.35 12.27 -22.71
C LYS A 430 20.19 13.77 -22.78
N SER A 431 20.90 14.39 -23.72
CA SER A 431 20.73 15.77 -24.15
C SER A 431 20.17 15.77 -25.58
N ASP A 432 19.28 16.70 -25.89
CA ASP A 432 18.84 16.97 -27.26
C ASP A 432 18.28 18.39 -27.38
N SER A 433 17.71 18.73 -28.54
CA SER A 433 17.09 20.05 -28.77
C SER A 433 15.97 20.40 -27.79
N GLY A 434 15.42 19.40 -27.09
CA GLY A 434 14.45 19.59 -26.02
C GLY A 434 15.07 20.12 -24.72
N GLY A 435 16.35 19.90 -24.47
CA GLY A 435 17.05 20.41 -23.30
C GLY A 435 18.37 19.69 -23.02
N ALA A 436 19.32 20.41 -22.42
CA ALA A 436 20.59 19.83 -22.01
C ALA A 436 20.45 19.03 -20.70
N CYS A 437 21.09 17.87 -20.62
CA CYS A 437 21.33 17.08 -19.43
C CYS A 437 22.66 17.51 -18.82
N ALA A 438 22.62 18.19 -17.67
CA ALA A 438 23.83 18.71 -17.06
C ALA A 438 23.77 18.86 -15.54
N ASP A 439 24.93 18.89 -14.89
CA ASP A 439 25.06 19.15 -13.44
C ASP A 439 24.27 18.13 -12.59
N ASN A 440 24.28 16.87 -13.02
CA ASN A 440 23.54 15.79 -12.37
C ASN A 440 24.50 14.93 -11.55
N TYR A 441 24.19 14.74 -10.27
CA TYR A 441 24.93 13.89 -9.36
C TYR A 441 24.03 12.81 -8.76
N MET A 442 24.45 11.55 -8.87
CA MET A 442 23.84 10.41 -8.21
C MET A 442 24.83 9.67 -7.32
N GLU A 443 24.38 9.19 -6.15
CA GLU A 443 25.25 8.45 -5.23
C GLU A 443 25.56 7.06 -5.78
N ARG A 444 24.53 6.36 -6.30
CA ARG A 444 24.70 5.03 -6.89
C ARG A 444 23.70 4.75 -8.00
N ILE A 445 24.18 4.10 -9.06
CA ILE A 445 23.35 3.43 -10.07
C ILE A 445 23.69 1.95 -10.06
N THR A 446 22.68 1.10 -9.88
CA THR A 446 22.80 -0.35 -9.99
C THR A 446 21.96 -0.83 -11.16
N VAL A 447 22.56 -1.60 -12.06
CA VAL A 447 21.90 -2.24 -13.19
C VAL A 447 21.94 -3.74 -13.04
N GLY A 448 20.78 -4.38 -13.23
CA GLY A 448 20.62 -5.82 -13.18
C GLY A 448 20.60 -6.38 -11.74
N LEU A 449 20.52 -7.70 -11.67
CA LEU A 449 20.37 -8.45 -10.42
C LEU A 449 21.52 -9.43 -10.26
N TYR A 450 21.86 -9.75 -9.01
CA TYR A 450 22.83 -10.82 -8.72
C TYR A 450 22.33 -12.17 -9.23
N ASP A 451 21.04 -12.45 -9.04
CA ASP A 451 20.34 -13.59 -9.62
C ASP A 451 19.28 -13.08 -10.60
N ASN A 452 19.52 -13.29 -11.90
CA ASN A 452 18.60 -12.90 -12.97
C ASN A 452 17.65 -14.05 -13.38
N THR A 453 17.61 -15.14 -12.61
CA THR A 453 16.78 -16.31 -12.93
C THR A 453 15.29 -15.93 -12.97
N GLY A 454 14.64 -16.28 -14.07
CA GLY A 454 13.22 -16.03 -14.27
C GLY A 454 12.87 -14.58 -14.61
N TRP A 455 13.85 -13.74 -14.93
CA TRP A 455 13.64 -12.43 -15.54
C TRP A 455 13.69 -12.54 -17.08
N PRO A 456 12.81 -11.80 -17.78
CA PRO A 456 12.75 -11.77 -19.24
C PRO A 456 13.90 -10.89 -19.77
N ASP A 457 14.70 -11.47 -20.67
CA ASP A 457 15.93 -10.91 -21.22
C ASP A 457 16.99 -10.46 -20.19
N VAL A 458 18.21 -10.28 -20.66
CA VAL A 458 19.29 -9.68 -19.87
C VAL A 458 19.04 -8.17 -19.84
N THR A 459 19.03 -7.57 -18.64
CA THR A 459 18.88 -6.11 -18.51
C THR A 459 19.95 -5.41 -19.33
N MET A 460 19.58 -4.48 -20.21
CA MET A 460 20.60 -3.74 -20.96
C MET A 460 21.21 -2.68 -20.05
N GLY A 461 22.47 -2.33 -20.27
CA GLY A 461 23.19 -1.37 -19.43
C GLY A 461 22.65 0.06 -19.53
N GLY A 462 23.53 1.03 -19.33
CA GLY A 462 23.22 2.44 -19.57
C GLY A 462 23.83 3.00 -20.84
N ILE A 463 23.25 4.11 -21.28
CA ILE A 463 23.76 4.89 -22.40
C ILE A 463 23.94 6.35 -22.03
N TYR A 464 24.89 7.00 -22.71
CA TYR A 464 24.94 8.45 -22.82
C TYR A 464 24.65 8.85 -24.26
N ASP A 465 23.70 9.78 -24.43
CA ASP A 465 23.13 10.14 -25.72
C ASP A 465 23.07 11.67 -25.88
N ALA A 466 24.16 12.24 -26.41
CA ALA A 466 24.25 13.67 -26.71
C ALA A 466 23.77 13.90 -28.15
N HIS A 467 22.49 14.22 -28.31
CA HIS A 467 21.83 14.39 -29.59
C HIS A 467 21.66 15.86 -29.98
N ASP A 468 21.31 16.12 -31.23
CA ASP A 468 21.10 17.45 -31.83
C ASP A 468 22.22 18.48 -31.57
N ASN A 469 23.48 18.02 -31.46
CA ASN A 469 24.64 18.83 -31.06
C ASN A 469 24.50 19.48 -29.66
N VAL A 470 23.65 18.93 -28.79
CA VAL A 470 23.48 19.42 -27.42
C VAL A 470 24.34 18.57 -26.49
N THR A 471 25.22 19.24 -25.75
CA THR A 471 26.20 18.61 -24.86
C THR A 471 25.54 17.96 -23.64
N ILE A 472 26.06 16.81 -23.21
CA ILE A 472 25.89 16.30 -21.84
C ILE A 472 27.07 16.80 -21.02
N ASP A 473 26.85 17.48 -19.89
CA ASP A 473 27.94 18.11 -19.12
C ASP A 473 27.85 17.86 -17.61
N LYS A 474 28.98 17.71 -16.91
CA LYS A 474 29.02 17.64 -15.42
C LYS A 474 28.13 16.54 -14.85
N ILE A 475 28.43 15.30 -15.23
CA ILE A 475 27.71 14.12 -14.70
C ILE A 475 28.58 13.44 -13.65
N GLY A 476 28.08 13.35 -12.43
CA GLY A 476 28.73 12.66 -11.32
C GLY A 476 27.97 11.40 -10.92
N ILE A 477 28.68 10.27 -10.85
CA ILE A 477 28.16 9.00 -10.32
C ILE A 477 29.12 8.54 -9.24
N GLY A 478 28.66 8.43 -7.99
CA GLY A 478 29.49 7.92 -6.89
C GLY A 478 29.93 6.48 -7.15
N GLU A 479 28.97 5.59 -7.39
CA GLU A 479 29.20 4.19 -7.72
C GLU A 479 28.28 3.70 -8.85
N LEU A 480 28.86 3.13 -9.89
CA LEU A 480 28.14 2.48 -10.99
C LEU A 480 28.39 0.96 -10.93
N ILE A 481 27.33 0.20 -10.69
CA ILE A 481 27.35 -1.26 -10.65
C ILE A 481 26.52 -1.79 -11.81
N VAL A 482 27.12 -2.62 -12.65
CA VAL A 482 26.43 -3.32 -13.74
C VAL A 482 26.68 -4.80 -13.57
N GLN A 483 25.63 -5.59 -13.43
CA GLN A 483 25.75 -7.03 -13.20
C GLN A 483 24.73 -7.82 -14.00
N ASN A 484 25.15 -8.94 -14.58
CA ASN A 484 24.31 -9.82 -15.40
C ASN A 484 23.50 -9.01 -16.44
N ALA A 485 24.22 -8.21 -17.23
CA ALA A 485 23.67 -7.23 -18.16
C ALA A 485 24.27 -7.40 -19.58
N SER A 486 23.61 -6.89 -20.62
CA SER A 486 24.11 -7.04 -22.01
C SER A 486 25.22 -6.06 -22.36
N TRP A 487 25.33 -4.95 -21.64
CA TRP A 487 26.43 -4.00 -21.74
C TRP A 487 26.47 -3.16 -20.45
N GLY A 488 27.52 -2.36 -20.25
CA GLY A 488 27.62 -1.43 -19.12
C GLY A 488 27.26 -0.02 -19.54
N LEU A 489 28.21 0.92 -19.60
CA LEU A 489 27.95 2.30 -20.03
C LEU A 489 28.57 2.57 -21.41
N ILE A 490 27.73 2.83 -22.40
CA ILE A 490 28.15 2.96 -23.80
C ILE A 490 27.60 4.24 -24.47
N PRO A 491 28.20 4.70 -25.58
CA PRO A 491 27.62 5.77 -26.39
C PRO A 491 26.36 5.29 -27.12
N SER A 492 25.44 6.23 -27.36
CA SER A 492 24.44 6.09 -28.42
C SER A 492 25.10 6.14 -29.81
N ASP A 493 24.61 5.34 -30.75
CA ASP A 493 25.06 5.36 -32.15
C ASP A 493 24.81 6.70 -32.86
N ALA A 494 23.95 7.56 -32.28
CA ALA A 494 23.53 8.84 -32.84
C ALA A 494 24.16 10.06 -32.15
N ASN A 495 25.25 9.90 -31.40
CA ASN A 495 25.92 11.01 -30.71
C ASN A 495 26.39 12.12 -31.67
N THR A 496 25.71 13.26 -31.64
CA THR A 496 26.04 14.47 -32.42
C THR A 496 26.71 15.53 -31.56
N GLY A 497 26.35 15.66 -30.27
CA GLY A 497 26.97 16.55 -29.29
C GLY A 497 28.18 15.96 -28.56
N PHE A 498 28.84 16.78 -27.75
CA PHE A 498 29.94 16.36 -26.87
C PHE A 498 29.42 15.81 -25.54
N ILE A 499 30.25 14.99 -24.87
CA ILE A 499 29.99 14.53 -23.51
C ILE A 499 31.16 14.94 -22.62
N THR A 500 30.93 15.93 -21.76
CA THR A 500 31.99 16.63 -21.04
C THR A 500 31.88 16.49 -19.52
N ASN A 501 33.02 16.48 -18.84
CA ASN A 501 33.10 16.54 -17.38
C ASN A 501 32.31 15.42 -16.67
N VAL A 502 32.56 14.16 -17.04
CA VAL A 502 31.91 13.00 -16.42
C VAL A 502 32.84 12.37 -15.38
N SER A 503 32.35 12.14 -14.17
CA SER A 503 33.10 11.47 -13.11
C SER A 503 32.35 10.26 -12.57
N ILE A 504 32.98 9.08 -12.60
CA ILE A 504 32.49 7.86 -11.96
C ILE A 504 33.47 7.51 -10.84
N GLY A 505 33.04 7.58 -9.57
CA GLY A 505 33.91 7.32 -8.42
C GLY A 505 34.39 5.86 -8.36
N ARG A 506 33.43 4.91 -8.46
CA ARG A 506 33.72 3.48 -8.58
C ARG A 506 32.89 2.85 -9.70
N TYR A 507 33.54 2.05 -10.54
CA TYR A 507 32.89 1.27 -11.59
C TYR A 507 33.03 -0.23 -11.36
N SER A 508 31.92 -0.96 -11.31
CA SER A 508 31.92 -2.42 -11.16
C SER A 508 31.09 -3.07 -12.27
N ALA A 509 31.67 -4.04 -12.98
CA ALA A 509 31.01 -4.79 -14.04
C ALA A 509 31.22 -6.30 -13.87
N PHE A 510 30.13 -7.04 -13.69
CA PHE A 510 30.16 -8.49 -13.48
C PHE A 510 29.24 -9.20 -14.45
N ASN A 511 29.75 -10.15 -15.24
CA ASN A 511 28.94 -10.89 -16.23
C ASN A 511 28.22 -9.95 -17.22
N VAL A 512 28.99 -9.04 -17.85
CA VAL A 512 28.46 -8.00 -18.74
C VAL A 512 28.78 -8.33 -20.20
N TYR A 513 27.85 -8.96 -20.91
CA TYR A 513 28.11 -9.57 -22.23
C TYR A 513 27.22 -9.03 -23.35
N GLY A 514 27.85 -8.51 -24.39
CA GLY A 514 27.19 -8.08 -25.62
C GLY A 514 28.19 -7.62 -26.68
N ASN A 515 27.81 -6.66 -27.51
CA ASN A 515 28.63 -6.21 -28.64
C ASN A 515 29.76 -5.24 -28.23
N TYR A 516 29.66 -4.65 -27.03
CA TYR A 516 30.50 -3.55 -26.57
C TYR A 516 31.41 -3.96 -25.41
N TYR A 517 32.39 -3.09 -25.12
CA TYR A 517 33.11 -3.16 -23.85
C TYR A 517 32.16 -2.75 -22.72
N SER A 518 32.43 -3.19 -21.49
CA SER A 518 31.60 -2.88 -20.33
C SER A 518 31.49 -1.37 -20.12
N LEU A 519 32.55 -0.62 -20.40
CA LEU A 519 32.49 0.84 -20.49
C LEU A 519 33.21 1.30 -21.76
N THR A 520 32.55 2.16 -22.54
CA THR A 520 33.11 2.74 -23.76
C THR A 520 33.10 4.26 -23.65
N ILE A 521 34.24 4.88 -23.90
CA ILE A 521 34.45 6.33 -24.01
C ILE A 521 34.72 6.62 -25.49
N ASP A 522 33.84 7.37 -26.14
CA ASP A 522 33.86 7.62 -27.58
C ASP A 522 34.74 8.83 -27.96
N ASN A 523 34.78 9.16 -29.25
CA ASN A 523 35.58 10.25 -29.80
C ASN A 523 35.08 11.66 -29.42
N LYS A 524 33.92 11.79 -28.77
CA LYS A 524 33.33 13.05 -28.33
C LYS A 524 33.31 13.21 -26.82
N CYS A 525 33.89 12.26 -26.10
CA CYS A 525 34.12 12.35 -24.67
C CYS A 525 35.32 13.26 -24.36
N VAL A 526 35.11 14.25 -23.49
CA VAL A 526 36.17 15.16 -23.01
C VAL A 526 36.09 15.31 -21.49
N GLY A 527 37.20 15.20 -20.77
CA GLY A 527 37.22 15.44 -19.32
C GLY A 527 36.49 14.35 -18.54
N TRP A 528 36.81 13.08 -18.80
CA TRP A 528 36.20 11.95 -18.08
C TRP A 528 37.16 11.41 -17.02
N THR A 529 36.65 11.14 -15.83
CA THR A 529 37.39 10.48 -14.76
C THR A 529 36.65 9.24 -14.30
N ILE A 530 37.28 8.08 -14.46
CA ILE A 530 36.86 6.83 -13.82
C ILE A 530 37.81 6.62 -12.65
N GLY A 531 37.30 6.51 -11.42
CA GLY A 531 38.11 6.27 -10.22
C GLY A 531 38.56 4.81 -10.13
N GLU A 532 38.12 4.10 -9.10
CA GLU A 532 38.43 2.67 -8.97
C GLU A 532 37.53 1.81 -9.86
N HIS A 533 38.05 0.73 -10.44
CA HIS A 533 37.22 -0.20 -11.20
C HIS A 533 37.51 -1.69 -10.95
N ARG A 534 36.45 -2.50 -11.03
CA ARG A 534 36.51 -3.96 -10.94
C ARG A 534 35.61 -4.59 -12.01
N ILE A 535 36.22 -5.28 -12.96
CA ILE A 535 35.53 -5.88 -14.09
C ILE A 535 35.87 -7.36 -14.15
N SER A 536 34.85 -8.22 -14.23
CA SER A 536 35.01 -9.66 -14.33
C SER A 536 33.95 -10.27 -15.21
N GLY A 537 34.38 -11.05 -16.21
CA GLY A 537 33.45 -11.76 -17.11
C GLY A 537 32.65 -10.78 -17.97
N ALA A 538 33.31 -9.97 -18.78
CA ALA A 538 32.64 -9.06 -19.70
C ALA A 538 33.00 -9.35 -21.16
N SER A 539 32.29 -8.73 -22.10
CA SER A 539 32.73 -8.73 -23.51
C SER A 539 34.08 -8.02 -23.67
N GLY A 540 34.34 -6.97 -22.90
CA GLY A 540 35.62 -6.27 -22.79
C GLY A 540 35.56 -5.35 -21.57
N GLY A 541 36.70 -4.89 -21.04
CA GLY A 541 36.69 -4.04 -19.84
C GLY A 541 36.36 -2.59 -20.16
N ILE A 542 37.36 -1.73 -20.25
CA ILE A 542 37.20 -0.30 -20.57
C ILE A 542 37.81 -0.02 -21.95
N ARG A 543 37.07 0.68 -22.81
CA ARG A 543 37.54 1.18 -24.10
C ARG A 543 37.58 2.70 -24.11
N VAL A 544 38.69 3.28 -24.55
CA VAL A 544 38.91 4.72 -24.72
C VAL A 544 39.30 5.02 -26.17
N HIS A 545 38.51 5.84 -26.86
CA HIS A 545 38.79 6.21 -28.23
C HIS A 545 40.04 7.11 -28.36
N PRO A 546 40.89 6.95 -29.39
CA PRO A 546 42.09 7.77 -29.59
C PRO A 546 41.86 9.28 -29.72
N ASP A 547 40.70 9.68 -30.25
CA ASP A 547 40.33 11.09 -30.42
C ASP A 547 39.66 11.71 -29.18
N SER A 548 39.42 10.93 -28.11
CA SER A 548 38.94 11.47 -26.84
C SER A 548 40.02 12.32 -26.16
N ALA A 549 39.59 13.23 -25.27
CA ALA A 549 40.51 14.15 -24.61
C ALA A 549 40.30 14.20 -23.09
N GLU A 550 41.39 14.40 -22.33
CA GLU A 550 41.37 14.57 -20.89
C GLU A 550 40.67 13.39 -20.18
N ILE A 551 41.07 12.17 -20.54
CA ILE A 551 40.51 10.93 -19.97
C ILE A 551 41.44 10.43 -18.88
N ASN A 552 40.90 10.21 -17.69
CA ASN A 552 41.63 9.65 -16.55
C ASN A 552 40.97 8.35 -16.08
N ILE A 553 41.71 7.24 -16.14
CA ILE A 553 41.26 5.94 -15.65
C ILE A 553 42.08 5.59 -14.40
N GLY A 554 41.46 5.50 -13.23
CA GLY A 554 42.15 5.20 -11.99
C GLY A 554 42.65 3.76 -11.90
N THR A 555 43.06 3.36 -10.69
CA THR A 555 43.57 2.02 -10.43
C THR A 555 42.44 0.99 -10.43
N GLY A 556 42.64 -0.15 -11.08
CA GLY A 556 41.61 -1.20 -11.11
C GLY A 556 42.00 -2.47 -11.83
N SER A 557 41.04 -3.40 -11.93
CA SER A 557 41.27 -4.73 -12.51
C SER A 557 40.21 -5.08 -13.55
N SER A 558 40.62 -5.73 -14.63
CA SER A 558 39.73 -6.30 -15.63
C SER A 558 40.17 -7.72 -15.99
N LYS A 559 39.27 -8.70 -15.83
CA LYS A 559 39.59 -10.11 -16.05
C LYS A 559 38.48 -10.97 -16.63
N GLY A 560 38.86 -12.11 -17.21
CA GLY A 560 37.91 -13.11 -17.68
C GLY A 560 37.05 -12.64 -18.86
N ASN A 561 37.52 -11.64 -19.61
CA ASN A 561 36.76 -11.06 -20.71
C ASN A 561 36.92 -11.84 -22.01
N THR A 562 35.96 -11.77 -22.92
CA THR A 562 36.10 -12.39 -24.25
C THR A 562 37.03 -11.61 -25.17
N LYS A 563 37.04 -10.27 -25.09
CA LYS A 563 38.01 -9.37 -25.74
C LYS A 563 39.09 -8.92 -24.77
N SER A 564 39.84 -7.90 -25.15
CA SER A 564 40.90 -7.31 -24.32
C SER A 564 40.38 -6.75 -22.99
N GLY A 565 41.23 -6.79 -21.95
CA GLY A 565 40.93 -6.22 -20.64
C GLY A 565 40.69 -4.71 -20.72
N TYR A 566 41.50 -4.04 -21.52
CA TYR A 566 41.36 -2.63 -21.83
C TYR A 566 41.63 -2.41 -23.31
N ALA A 567 41.04 -1.37 -23.89
CA ALA A 567 41.38 -0.89 -25.22
C ALA A 567 41.64 0.62 -25.12
N LEU A 568 42.90 1.00 -25.00
CA LEU A 568 43.30 2.33 -24.54
C LEU A 568 43.93 3.12 -25.68
N GLY A 569 43.35 4.29 -25.96
CA GLY A 569 43.93 5.29 -26.82
C GLY A 569 43.77 6.70 -26.26
N GLY A 570 44.45 7.66 -26.86
CA GLY A 570 44.31 9.08 -26.53
C GLY A 570 45.64 9.75 -26.23
N ASN A 571 45.84 10.97 -26.73
CA ASN A 571 47.04 11.76 -26.43
C ASN A 571 47.06 12.30 -25.00
N SER A 572 45.88 12.54 -24.43
CA SER A 572 45.68 13.07 -23.07
C SER A 572 45.00 12.05 -22.15
N LEU A 573 45.04 10.76 -22.51
CA LEU A 573 44.73 9.69 -21.59
C LEU A 573 45.77 9.68 -20.46
N SER A 574 45.32 9.49 -19.23
CA SER A 574 46.15 9.06 -18.11
C SER A 574 45.50 7.85 -17.46
N HIS A 575 46.31 6.94 -16.92
CA HIS A 575 45.76 5.88 -16.11
C HIS A 575 46.59 5.52 -14.88
N GLY A 576 45.93 4.97 -13.87
CA GLY A 576 46.54 4.39 -12.69
C GLY A 576 47.11 3.00 -12.97
N VAL A 577 47.31 2.24 -11.90
CA VAL A 577 47.79 0.87 -12.00
C VAL A 577 46.65 -0.04 -12.46
N ILE A 578 46.84 -0.75 -13.58
CA ILE A 578 45.82 -1.65 -14.14
C ILE A 578 46.26 -3.10 -14.08
N PHE A 579 45.38 -3.94 -13.54
CA PHE A 579 45.55 -5.39 -13.52
C PHE A 579 44.72 -6.01 -14.64
N ALA A 580 45.37 -6.64 -15.62
CA ALA A 580 44.73 -7.25 -16.78
C ALA A 580 45.13 -8.73 -16.91
N ASN A 581 44.22 -9.63 -16.54
CA ASN A 581 44.46 -11.08 -16.54
C ASN A 581 43.26 -11.83 -17.11
N GLU A 582 43.51 -13.02 -17.65
CA GLU A 582 42.49 -13.96 -18.14
C GLU A 582 41.59 -13.37 -19.23
N ASN A 583 42.06 -12.39 -20.00
CA ASN A 583 41.30 -11.81 -21.11
C ASN A 583 41.56 -12.58 -22.41
N GLY A 584 40.54 -12.72 -23.27
CA GLY A 584 40.59 -13.53 -24.48
C GLY A 584 41.49 -12.99 -25.59
N GLU A 585 41.82 -11.69 -25.55
CA GLU A 585 42.77 -11.04 -26.46
C GLU A 585 43.97 -10.51 -25.66
N ALA A 586 44.27 -9.21 -25.71
CA ALA A 586 45.36 -8.60 -24.96
C ALA A 586 44.93 -8.22 -23.54
N GLY A 587 45.90 -8.04 -22.64
CA GLY A 587 45.64 -7.34 -21.39
C GLY A 587 45.19 -5.90 -21.68
N VAL A 588 45.94 -5.19 -22.52
CA VAL A 588 45.63 -3.87 -23.07
C VAL A 588 45.80 -3.87 -24.58
N ASP A 589 44.73 -3.61 -25.32
CA ASP A 589 44.82 -3.28 -26.74
C ASP A 589 45.16 -1.79 -26.90
N TYR A 590 46.34 -1.50 -27.46
CA TYR A 590 46.79 -0.14 -27.69
C TYR A 590 46.19 0.42 -28.97
N LEU A 591 45.32 1.43 -28.82
CA LEU A 591 44.58 2.02 -29.94
C LEU A 591 45.27 3.25 -30.55
N GLY A 592 46.38 3.72 -29.97
CA GLY A 592 47.12 4.89 -30.44
C GLY A 592 47.14 6.06 -29.45
N GLY A 593 48.04 7.02 -29.69
CA GLY A 593 48.23 8.19 -28.82
C GLY A 593 49.22 7.96 -27.68
N LEU A 594 49.57 9.03 -26.96
CA LEU A 594 50.68 9.03 -26.02
C LEU A 594 50.33 8.74 -24.55
N GLY A 595 49.04 8.66 -24.23
CA GLY A 595 48.60 8.58 -22.84
C GLY A 595 48.71 7.20 -22.19
N PHE A 596 48.93 6.14 -22.97
CA PHE A 596 49.10 4.78 -22.44
C PHE A 596 50.50 4.60 -21.83
N ASP A 597 50.57 4.22 -20.55
CA ASP A 597 51.82 3.91 -19.85
C ASP A 597 51.93 2.41 -19.53
N ALA A 598 52.70 1.70 -20.35
CA ALA A 598 52.92 0.27 -20.18
C ALA A 598 53.59 -0.10 -18.84
N SER A 599 54.28 0.82 -18.15
CA SER A 599 54.92 0.52 -16.85
C SER A 599 53.92 0.36 -15.70
N LEU A 600 52.68 0.82 -15.89
CA LEU A 600 51.60 0.73 -14.90
C LEU A 600 50.67 -0.47 -15.14
N VAL A 601 51.03 -1.37 -16.07
CA VAL A 601 50.23 -2.54 -16.42
C VAL A 601 50.80 -3.79 -15.77
N HIS A 602 49.95 -4.50 -15.02
CA HIS A 602 50.27 -5.80 -14.44
C HIS A 602 49.36 -6.89 -15.00
N GLY A 603 49.95 -7.99 -15.44
CA GLY A 603 49.22 -9.15 -15.94
C GLY A 603 50.16 -10.23 -16.41
N TYR A 604 49.72 -11.48 -16.33
CA TYR A 604 50.55 -12.65 -16.59
C TYR A 604 49.94 -13.59 -17.64
N VAL A 605 48.61 -13.71 -17.67
CA VAL A 605 47.92 -14.67 -18.55
C VAL A 605 46.86 -13.91 -19.34
N ASN A 606 47.05 -13.73 -20.64
CA ASN A 606 46.04 -13.18 -21.57
C ASN A 606 46.14 -13.98 -22.89
N GLY A 607 45.11 -13.95 -23.72
CA GLY A 607 45.01 -14.77 -24.92
C GLY A 607 46.10 -14.49 -25.97
N THR A 608 46.58 -13.25 -26.07
CA THR A 608 47.64 -12.87 -27.02
C THR A 608 48.90 -12.36 -26.32
N VAL A 609 48.83 -11.17 -25.73
CA VAL A 609 49.95 -10.45 -25.13
C VAL A 609 49.47 -9.60 -23.95
N LEU A 610 50.39 -9.10 -23.12
CA LEU A 610 50.01 -8.17 -22.06
C LEU A 610 49.55 -6.82 -22.64
N PHE A 611 50.23 -6.31 -23.67
CA PHE A 611 49.82 -5.13 -24.42
C PHE A 611 50.14 -5.30 -25.92
N SER A 612 49.22 -4.92 -26.80
CA SER A 612 49.34 -5.12 -28.27
C SER A 612 50.32 -4.15 -28.96
N GLY A 613 50.67 -3.05 -28.29
CA GLY A 613 51.61 -2.05 -28.77
C GLY A 613 52.00 -1.06 -27.68
N MET A 614 52.81 -0.06 -28.04
CA MET A 614 53.25 1.01 -27.14
C MET A 614 53.23 2.36 -27.86
N PRO A 615 53.13 3.48 -27.14
CA PRO A 615 53.30 4.78 -27.75
C PRO A 615 54.73 4.97 -28.26
N THR A 616 54.85 5.77 -29.32
CA THR A 616 56.13 5.99 -30.00
C THR A 616 56.46 7.48 -30.10
N ALA A 617 57.73 7.81 -29.93
CA ALA A 617 58.26 9.16 -30.12
C ALA A 617 58.68 9.43 -31.58
N LYS A 618 58.61 8.42 -32.47
CA LYS A 618 58.97 8.54 -33.89
C LYS A 618 58.07 9.56 -34.60
N ASN A 619 58.69 10.53 -35.28
CA ASN A 619 57.97 11.48 -36.14
C ASN A 619 58.27 11.20 -37.62
N GLY A 620 57.52 10.27 -38.21
CA GLY A 620 57.69 9.83 -39.59
C GLY A 620 58.78 8.77 -39.75
N ASN A 621 59.48 8.80 -40.89
CA ASN A 621 60.57 7.88 -41.25
C ASN A 621 61.95 8.48 -40.91
N PRO A 622 63.04 7.67 -40.91
CA PRO A 622 64.38 8.24 -40.81
C PRO A 622 64.65 9.25 -41.93
N ILE A 623 65.47 10.26 -41.65
CA ILE A 623 65.77 11.39 -42.54
C ILE A 623 67.20 11.31 -43.09
N ASN A 624 67.59 12.18 -44.02
CA ASN A 624 68.97 12.33 -44.51
C ASN A 624 69.65 11.02 -44.96
N GLY A 625 68.92 10.16 -45.67
CA GLY A 625 69.44 8.90 -46.21
C GLY A 625 69.70 7.81 -45.16
N TRP A 626 69.33 8.03 -43.89
CA TRP A 626 69.27 6.97 -42.90
C TRP A 626 68.16 5.99 -43.27
N GLY A 627 68.38 4.70 -43.02
CA GLY A 627 67.41 3.64 -43.29
C GLY A 627 67.08 2.87 -42.02
N ASP A 628 65.81 2.56 -41.79
CA ASP A 628 65.44 1.62 -40.73
C ASP A 628 65.79 0.19 -41.17
N THR A 629 66.43 -0.56 -40.29
CA THR A 629 66.74 -1.98 -40.53
C THR A 629 65.55 -2.90 -40.30
N GLY A 630 64.43 -2.34 -39.84
CA GLY A 630 63.24 -3.06 -39.37
C GLY A 630 63.27 -3.34 -37.87
N ALA A 631 64.31 -2.91 -37.16
CA ALA A 631 64.48 -3.13 -35.73
C ALA A 631 64.50 -1.83 -34.91
N PHE A 632 64.56 -0.65 -35.54
CA PHE A 632 64.69 0.62 -34.82
C PHE A 632 63.38 1.06 -34.17
N ASP A 633 63.46 1.46 -32.90
CA ASP A 633 62.30 1.97 -32.19
C ASP A 633 62.60 3.08 -31.19
N MET A 634 61.56 3.88 -30.92
CA MET A 634 61.57 4.95 -29.92
C MET A 634 60.31 4.84 -29.06
N ASN A 635 60.24 3.82 -28.21
CA ASN A 635 59.05 3.53 -27.42
C ASN A 635 58.95 4.43 -26.19
N VAL A 636 57.75 4.91 -25.92
CA VAL A 636 57.45 5.77 -24.77
C VAL A 636 56.90 4.90 -23.65
N THR A 637 57.42 5.09 -22.44
CA THR A 637 56.90 4.46 -21.22
C THR A 637 57.02 5.48 -20.09
N GLY A 638 55.89 5.85 -19.49
CA GLY A 638 55.79 7.01 -18.60
C GLY A 638 56.37 8.28 -19.22
N LYS A 639 57.34 8.88 -18.53
CA LYS A 639 58.08 10.08 -19.01
C LYS A 639 59.39 9.75 -19.74
N THR A 640 59.61 8.49 -20.10
CA THR A 640 60.85 8.02 -20.69
C THR A 640 60.63 7.58 -22.13
N VAL A 641 61.52 8.00 -23.03
CA VAL A 641 61.63 7.42 -24.38
C VAL A 641 62.81 6.47 -24.40
N ASN A 642 62.55 5.21 -24.75
CA ASN A 642 63.54 4.16 -24.95
C ASN A 642 63.89 4.10 -26.44
N ILE A 643 65.15 4.41 -26.78
CA ILE A 643 65.69 4.29 -28.14
C ILE A 643 66.46 2.98 -28.24
N THR A 644 65.99 2.08 -29.09
CA THR A 644 66.58 0.76 -29.30
C THR A 644 66.65 0.40 -30.77
N GLY A 645 67.36 -0.68 -31.08
CA GLY A 645 67.43 -1.22 -32.45
C GLY A 645 68.54 -0.58 -33.27
N SER A 646 68.35 -0.48 -34.59
CA SER A 646 69.43 -0.05 -35.47
C SER A 646 68.97 0.61 -36.77
N LEU A 647 69.80 1.56 -37.22
CA LEU A 647 69.63 2.27 -38.50
C LEU A 647 70.85 2.02 -39.40
N THR A 648 70.62 1.97 -40.70
CA THR A 648 71.67 2.06 -41.72
C THR A 648 72.16 3.51 -41.80
N ARG A 649 73.49 3.68 -41.83
CA ARG A 649 74.17 4.99 -41.86
C ARG A 649 73.68 5.86 -43.02
N GLY A 650 73.23 7.08 -42.71
CA GLY A 650 72.86 8.10 -43.68
C GLY A 650 74.00 9.05 -44.09
N THR A 651 73.62 10.19 -44.68
CA THR A 651 74.56 11.18 -45.28
C THR A 651 74.79 12.42 -44.43
N SER A 652 74.00 12.63 -43.37
CA SER A 652 74.13 13.73 -42.40
C SER A 652 73.96 13.19 -40.98
N ALA A 653 74.42 13.90 -39.96
CA ALA A 653 74.35 13.43 -38.58
C ALA A 653 72.91 13.38 -38.02
N ALA A 654 71.98 14.21 -38.48
CA ALA A 654 70.57 14.11 -38.08
C ALA A 654 69.92 12.86 -38.71
N ALA A 655 69.58 11.88 -37.88
CA ALA A 655 69.10 10.57 -38.31
C ALA A 655 67.57 10.44 -38.30
N TYR A 656 66.90 11.05 -37.32
CA TYR A 656 65.46 10.91 -37.12
C TYR A 656 64.86 12.14 -36.44
N ASN A 657 63.61 12.46 -36.76
CA ASN A 657 62.81 13.46 -36.03
C ASN A 657 61.99 12.82 -34.91
N ILE A 658 61.87 13.54 -33.79
CA ILE A 658 61.08 13.15 -32.62
C ILE A 658 59.86 14.07 -32.53
N ILE A 659 58.72 13.52 -32.15
CA ILE A 659 57.48 14.31 -31.98
C ILE A 659 57.67 15.38 -30.90
N SER A 660 57.07 16.55 -31.11
CA SER A 660 57.33 17.75 -30.30
C SER A 660 57.14 17.54 -28.79
N VAL A 661 56.10 16.79 -28.42
CA VAL A 661 55.74 16.45 -27.04
C VAL A 661 56.73 15.49 -26.37
N CYS A 662 57.51 14.73 -27.12
CA CYS A 662 58.54 13.82 -26.60
C CYS A 662 59.95 14.42 -26.66
N GLN A 663 60.12 15.72 -26.90
CA GLN A 663 61.45 16.33 -26.92
C GLN A 663 62.04 16.46 -25.50
N PRO A 664 63.36 16.28 -25.30
CA PRO A 664 63.99 16.48 -24.00
C PRO A 664 64.17 17.95 -23.65
N LEU A 665 64.27 18.25 -22.35
CA LEU A 665 64.60 19.61 -21.83
C LEU A 665 66.05 20.01 -22.10
N LYS A 666 66.96 19.04 -22.17
CA LYS A 666 68.38 19.24 -22.45
C LYS A 666 68.87 18.20 -23.44
N GLN A 667 69.93 18.54 -24.19
CA GLN A 667 70.57 17.56 -25.06
C GLN A 667 71.01 16.35 -24.23
N THR A 668 70.60 15.16 -24.65
CA THR A 668 70.80 13.93 -23.88
C THR A 668 71.56 12.89 -24.70
N PRO A 669 72.75 12.45 -24.26
CA PRO A 669 73.50 11.39 -24.93
C PRO A 669 72.71 10.08 -25.01
N ILE A 670 72.78 9.40 -26.15
CA ILE A 670 72.21 8.07 -26.38
C ILE A 670 73.36 7.13 -26.73
N PRO A 671 73.61 6.08 -25.94
CA PRO A 671 74.61 5.09 -26.30
C PRO A 671 74.33 4.47 -27.66
N ALA A 672 75.33 4.51 -28.54
CA ALA A 672 75.27 3.92 -29.86
C ALA A 672 76.64 3.36 -30.27
N TRP A 673 76.65 2.32 -31.10
CA TRP A 673 77.86 1.73 -31.66
C TRP A 673 77.62 1.26 -33.09
N GLY A 674 78.68 1.19 -33.89
CA GLY A 674 78.64 0.61 -35.23
C GLY A 674 79.86 -0.25 -35.50
N VAL A 675 79.93 -0.82 -36.70
CA VAL A 675 81.08 -1.59 -37.16
C VAL A 675 81.91 -0.72 -38.10
N SER A 676 83.19 -0.51 -37.76
CA SER A 676 84.13 0.25 -38.58
C SER A 676 84.52 -0.50 -39.87
N ALA A 677 85.20 0.17 -40.79
CA ALA A 677 85.72 -0.45 -42.02
C ALA A 677 86.68 -1.64 -41.77
N GLY A 678 87.32 -1.69 -40.60
CA GLY A 678 88.21 -2.78 -40.17
C GLY A 678 87.51 -3.87 -39.36
N SER A 679 86.17 -3.95 -39.40
CA SER A 679 85.36 -4.93 -38.67
C SER A 679 85.45 -4.84 -37.13
N ALA A 680 85.96 -3.73 -36.58
CA ALA A 680 85.95 -3.48 -35.14
C ALA A 680 84.66 -2.74 -34.72
N MET A 681 84.05 -3.13 -33.60
CA MET A 681 82.99 -2.33 -32.99
C MET A 681 83.57 -1.02 -32.46
N VAL A 682 82.95 0.09 -32.82
CA VAL A 682 83.35 1.43 -32.38
C VAL A 682 82.16 2.17 -31.78
N PRO A 683 82.33 2.83 -30.62
CA PRO A 683 81.29 3.69 -30.08
C PRO A 683 81.06 4.88 -31.02
N VAL A 684 79.81 5.29 -31.18
CA VAL A 684 79.40 6.40 -32.03
C VAL A 684 78.78 7.46 -31.14
N GLU A 685 79.32 8.68 -31.19
CA GLU A 685 78.72 9.81 -30.48
C GLU A 685 77.31 10.07 -31.03
N CYS A 686 76.32 9.93 -30.15
CA CYS A 686 74.91 10.07 -30.47
C CYS A 686 74.18 10.77 -29.31
N TYR A 687 73.25 11.66 -29.64
CA TYR A 687 72.43 12.38 -28.67
C TYR A 687 71.10 12.80 -29.26
N VAL A 688 70.10 13.01 -28.41
CA VAL A 688 68.85 13.67 -28.78
C VAL A 688 68.95 15.16 -28.46
N THR A 689 68.67 16.01 -29.44
CA THR A 689 68.69 17.48 -29.29
C THR A 689 67.41 18.00 -28.64
N THR A 690 67.48 19.20 -28.06
CA THR A 690 66.30 19.89 -27.47
C THR A 690 65.25 20.29 -28.51
N SER A 691 65.64 20.33 -29.80
CA SER A 691 64.77 20.58 -30.95
C SER A 691 64.11 19.30 -31.51
N GLY A 692 64.39 18.13 -30.93
CA GLY A 692 63.73 16.87 -31.29
C GLY A 692 64.36 16.12 -32.46
N GLN A 693 65.68 16.02 -32.50
CA GLN A 693 66.37 15.18 -33.48
C GLN A 693 67.27 14.16 -32.80
N LEU A 694 67.26 12.92 -33.28
CA LEU A 694 68.31 11.95 -32.99
C LEU A 694 69.52 12.27 -33.87
N TYR A 695 70.59 12.73 -33.24
CA TYR A 695 71.79 13.22 -33.90
C TYR A 695 72.95 12.26 -33.65
N VAL A 696 73.53 11.72 -34.71
CA VAL A 696 74.63 10.77 -34.68
C VAL A 696 75.89 11.48 -35.20
N ALA A 697 76.52 12.28 -34.33
CA ALA A 697 77.68 13.10 -34.69
C ALA A 697 78.85 12.26 -35.21
N GLY A 698 79.06 11.07 -34.64
CA GLY A 698 80.15 10.15 -35.03
C GLY A 698 79.89 9.31 -36.29
N PHE A 699 78.80 9.52 -37.04
CA PHE A 699 78.38 8.59 -38.09
C PHE A 699 79.43 8.34 -39.20
N ALA A 700 80.35 9.27 -39.44
CA ALA A 700 81.38 9.17 -40.47
C ALA A 700 82.44 8.09 -40.19
N SER A 701 82.56 7.62 -38.94
CA SER A 701 83.48 6.51 -38.58
C SER A 701 82.98 5.13 -39.04
N ILE A 702 81.72 5.05 -39.46
CA ILE A 702 81.06 3.82 -39.93
C ILE A 702 81.06 3.81 -41.47
N PRO A 703 81.33 2.69 -42.16
CA PRO A 703 81.27 2.62 -43.62
C PRO A 703 79.90 2.99 -44.19
N THR A 704 79.86 3.50 -45.43
CA THR A 704 78.59 3.76 -46.12
C THR A 704 77.82 2.46 -46.27
N GLY A 705 76.52 2.46 -45.91
CA GLY A 705 75.70 1.24 -45.84
C GLY A 705 75.93 0.40 -44.57
N GLY A 706 76.81 0.82 -43.66
CA GLY A 706 77.00 0.17 -42.36
C GLY A 706 75.85 0.44 -41.38
N THR A 707 75.70 -0.44 -40.40
CA THR A 707 74.63 -0.38 -39.39
C THR A 707 75.12 0.24 -38.09
N ILE A 708 74.28 1.08 -37.50
CA ILE A 708 74.49 1.71 -36.19
C ILE A 708 73.38 1.23 -35.26
N TYR A 709 73.78 0.69 -34.11
CA TYR A 709 72.90 0.16 -33.08
C TYR A 709 72.75 1.18 -31.95
N PHE A 710 71.55 1.29 -31.40
CA PHE A 710 71.18 2.21 -30.34
C PHE A 710 70.67 1.43 -29.14
N SER A 711 71.05 1.87 -27.95
CA SER A 711 70.51 1.34 -26.70
C SER A 711 70.61 2.41 -25.61
N GLY A 712 69.56 3.21 -25.48
CA GLY A 712 69.54 4.32 -24.54
C GLY A 712 68.14 4.80 -24.24
N GLN A 713 68.07 5.74 -23.31
CA GLN A 713 66.82 6.36 -22.92
C GLN A 713 67.01 7.82 -22.57
N TYR A 714 65.94 8.60 -22.65
CA TYR A 714 65.92 9.98 -22.18
C TYR A 714 64.56 10.36 -21.63
N LEU A 715 64.53 11.40 -20.77
CA LEU A 715 63.31 11.98 -20.25
C LEU A 715 62.85 13.13 -21.14
N PHE A 716 61.57 13.15 -21.48
CA PHE A 716 60.95 14.25 -22.23
C PHE A 716 60.29 15.27 -21.31
N LYS A 717 59.93 16.43 -21.90
CA LYS A 717 59.38 17.61 -21.22
C LYS A 717 58.15 17.37 -20.34
#